data_AF-A0A6A4LHY4-F1
#
_entry.id   AF-A0A6A4LHY4-F1
#
_cell.length_a   1.000
_cell.length_b   1.000
_cell.length_c   1.000
_cell.angle_alpha   90.00
_cell.angle_beta   90.00
_cell.angle_gamma   90.00
#
_symmetry.space_group_name_H-M   'P 1'
#
loop_
_entity.id
_entity.type
_entity.pdbx_description
1 polymer ?
#
loop_
_entity_poly.entity_id
_entity_poly.type
_entity_poly.pdbx_seq_one_letter_code
_entity_poly.pdbx_strand_id
1 'polypeptide(L)'
;MYKDEMIDDDWWNLYDNLWIIICQMNGKAPSKMLPKSSSAVGPSFGQRARGLVESLNIPAAEMAAVVVSGGLSSALGGKPNKNVDKAMLLRAEKCPRIVFRLVILYLCRSSLERASRCVQQIIPLLPYLLAVDDEQSKSRLQLFIWGLLAVRSQYGMHDDGARFHVISHMIRETVNCGKSILVTSIIGRDESTDSGSNAKETGTLHNLIQKDRVCAAVADEVKYIKTLKTDRSRQLHELRIRIDENASTNSSQRNAFEDEIKSSLNSIIASDDSRRASFQLGHEEEQQIVAEKWIHMFRSLIDERGPWSANPFPNNTLTYWKLDKTEDAWRRRPKLRRNYHFDEKLCHPTHPPSTGCSNEAILPVNESKSAFGGHIPEQMKRFLLKGVRKITEEGSSEPTENDTETSWQKASVSEDISDRNGSEPVKDSTDQKENFQDRKDSSPPSTGQEPSEVLMSVPCVLVTPKRKLGGRLAVMKSVLHFFSEFLVEGTGGSSVFKSFHDSGKPGQLGEAQKQNLNFHLDSDKGNASENKETVQVNVLQKQPKNIKRHRRWNICKVKAVHWTRYLLRYTAIEIFFNDSVAPIFLNFTSHKVAKDVGTLIVANKNESIPKGYKDKNGIISFVDRRVALEMAETARESWRRREMTNFEYLMVLNTLAGRSYNDLTQYPVFPWVLADYSSETLDFNKSSTFRDLSKPVGALDPKRFEVFEDRYHSFCDPDIPNFYYGSHYSSMGTVLFYLLRLEPFTTLHRALQGGKFDHADRLFQSIEGTYQNCLSNTSDVKELIPEFFYMTEFLVNSNSYHFGVKQDGEPLGDISLPPWAKGSAEEFINKNREALESEYVSSNLHHWIDLVFGYKQRGKPAVEAANVFYYLTYEDAVDLETMEDELQRSALEDQIANFGQTPIQIFRKKHPRRGPPIPIAHPLHFAPSSINLTSVVSSTSSSPSAVLYDPFFGIGSDILSSRKIGSPLAENIELGAQCFATLQTPSDNFLIACGNWANSFLVISLTDGRMVQSIRQHKDVVSCVAVTSDGTILATGSYDTTVMVWEVSRVRAAEKRVRNAVTEMHRKEYVVAETPFHILCGHDDIITCLFVSVELDVVISGSKDGTCVFHTLREGRYVRSLRHPSGSALSKLVASRHGRIVLYSDDDLSLHLYCINGKHISTSESNGRLNCVELSSCGEFLVCAGDQGQIIVRSMNSLEIVRRYTGVGKVITSLTVTPEECFLAGTRDGSLLVYSIENPQLRKTSVPRNLRSKASAPG
;
A
#
# COMPACT_ATOMS: atom_id res chain seq x y z
N MET A 1 -40.34 38.03 35.97
CA MET A 1 -41.19 39.20 36.23
C MET A 1 -40.88 40.45 35.38
N TYR A 2 -39.87 40.47 34.49
CA TYR A 2 -39.75 41.50 33.43
C TYR A 2 -39.49 40.91 32.03
N LYS A 3 -39.65 39.58 31.88
CA LYS A 3 -39.64 38.87 30.59
C LYS A 3 -40.92 38.09 30.30
N ASP A 4 -41.81 37.95 31.28
CA ASP A 4 -43.05 37.19 31.16
C ASP A 4 -44.16 37.99 30.47
N GLU A 5 -44.16 39.31 30.61
CA GLU A 5 -45.17 40.20 29.99
C GLU A 5 -44.86 40.46 28.50
N MET A 6 -43.60 40.62 28.11
CA MET A 6 -43.21 40.79 26.70
C MET A 6 -43.53 39.57 25.83
N ILE A 7 -43.61 38.37 26.40
CA ILE A 7 -43.92 37.16 25.64
C ILE A 7 -45.41 37.11 25.26
N ASP A 8 -46.31 37.59 26.13
CA ASP A 8 -47.76 37.42 25.95
C ASP A 8 -48.30 38.23 24.75
N ASP A 9 -47.76 39.43 24.50
CA ASP A 9 -48.21 40.31 23.41
C ASP A 9 -47.94 39.75 22.00
N ASP A 10 -46.82 39.06 21.79
CA ASP A 10 -46.53 38.37 20.52
C ASP A 10 -47.46 37.16 20.28
N TRP A 11 -47.88 36.46 21.34
CA TRP A 11 -48.92 35.43 21.21
C TRP A 11 -50.27 36.04 20.82
N TRP A 12 -50.67 37.18 21.41
CA TRP A 12 -51.91 37.87 21.00
C TRP A 12 -51.83 38.39 19.56
N ASN A 13 -50.67 38.89 19.11
CA ASN A 13 -50.44 39.28 17.72
C ASN A 13 -50.55 38.08 16.76
N LEU A 14 -50.03 36.90 17.14
CA LEU A 14 -50.19 35.67 16.37
C LEU A 14 -51.68 35.27 16.26
N TYR A 15 -52.44 35.36 17.35
CA TYR A 15 -53.86 35.03 17.36
C TYR A 15 -54.73 36.02 16.57
N ASP A 16 -54.48 37.34 16.64
CA ASP A 16 -55.20 38.35 15.86
C ASP A 16 -54.98 38.12 14.33
N ASN A 17 -53.77 37.73 13.91
CA ASN A 17 -53.48 37.31 12.53
C ASN A 17 -54.23 36.02 12.14
N LEU A 18 -54.28 35.03 13.04
CA LEU A 18 -55.03 33.79 12.85
C LEU A 18 -56.53 34.07 12.67
N TRP A 19 -57.06 35.08 13.36
CA TRP A 19 -58.44 35.52 13.22
C TRP A 19 -58.73 36.17 11.85
N ILE A 20 -57.81 36.99 11.32
CA ILE A 20 -57.92 37.54 9.96
C ILE A 20 -58.05 36.42 8.93
N ILE A 21 -57.27 35.33 9.07
CA ILE A 21 -57.35 34.15 8.19
C ILE A 21 -58.73 33.48 8.32
N ILE A 22 -59.27 33.32 9.53
CA ILE A 22 -60.61 32.76 9.77
C ILE A 22 -61.71 33.62 9.14
N CYS A 23 -61.62 34.95 9.18
CA CYS A 23 -62.55 35.85 8.49
C CYS A 23 -62.43 35.75 6.95
N GLN A 24 -61.22 35.65 6.41
CA GLN A 24 -60.98 35.46 4.97
C GLN A 24 -61.53 34.13 4.46
N MET A 25 -61.33 33.04 5.20
CA MET A 25 -61.87 31.71 4.87
C MET A 25 -63.41 31.68 4.84
N ASN A 26 -64.07 32.54 5.64
CA ASN A 26 -65.54 32.64 5.71
C ASN A 26 -66.11 33.82 4.88
N GLY A 27 -65.32 34.40 3.96
CA GLY A 27 -65.84 35.19 2.84
C GLY A 27 -66.32 36.61 3.14
N LYS A 28 -65.92 37.25 4.26
CA LYS A 28 -66.23 38.66 4.53
C LYS A 28 -65.02 39.45 5.03
N ALA A 29 -64.58 40.40 4.21
CA ALA A 29 -63.70 41.51 4.60
C ALA A 29 -64.32 42.84 4.11
N PRO A 30 -64.21 43.95 4.88
CA PRO A 30 -64.80 45.24 4.49
C PRO A 30 -64.06 45.87 3.31
N SER A 31 -64.79 46.61 2.48
CA SER A 31 -64.27 47.18 1.23
C SER A 31 -63.40 48.42 1.43
N LYS A 32 -62.27 48.46 0.70
CA LYS A 32 -61.62 49.69 0.25
C LYS A 32 -61.38 49.59 -1.26
N MET A 33 -61.49 50.72 -1.95
CA MET A 33 -61.66 50.75 -3.41
C MET A 33 -60.32 50.70 -4.17
N LEU A 34 -60.33 50.04 -5.33
CA LEU A 34 -59.44 50.33 -6.45
C LEU A 34 -60.25 50.48 -7.77
N PRO A 35 -59.70 51.13 -8.81
CA PRO A 35 -60.45 51.49 -10.02
C PRO A 35 -60.80 50.31 -10.96
N LYS A 36 -61.61 50.59 -11.99
CA LYS A 36 -62.20 49.58 -12.88
C LYS A 36 -61.29 49.11 -14.02
N SER A 37 -61.35 47.79 -14.24
CA SER A 37 -61.36 47.08 -15.54
C SER A 37 -60.25 47.27 -16.59
N SER A 38 -59.53 46.17 -16.83
CA SER A 38 -59.43 45.53 -18.15
C SER A 38 -59.25 44.01 -17.99
N SER A 39 -59.75 43.20 -18.93
CA SER A 39 -59.84 41.74 -18.80
C SER A 39 -58.62 40.98 -19.37
N ALA A 40 -58.01 40.11 -18.57
CA ALA A 40 -57.13 39.02 -19.02
C ALA A 40 -57.18 37.84 -18.03
N VAL A 41 -56.95 36.61 -18.51
CA VAL A 41 -57.03 35.38 -17.70
C VAL A 41 -55.71 35.10 -16.99
N GLY A 42 -55.76 34.94 -15.66
CA GLY A 42 -54.64 34.45 -14.85
C GLY A 42 -54.81 32.97 -14.48
N PRO A 43 -53.79 32.10 -14.66
CA PRO A 43 -53.88 30.67 -14.34
C PRO A 43 -53.73 30.37 -12.83
N SER A 44 -53.78 29.08 -12.48
CA SER A 44 -54.19 28.59 -11.16
C SER A 44 -53.10 28.52 -10.09
N PHE A 45 -53.56 28.21 -8.86
CA PHE A 45 -52.82 28.09 -7.60
C PHE A 45 -51.47 27.33 -7.66
N GLY A 46 -51.29 26.42 -8.63
CA GLY A 46 -50.06 25.63 -8.80
C GLY A 46 -48.79 26.44 -9.04
N GLN A 47 -48.87 27.68 -9.53
CA GLN A 47 -47.69 28.52 -9.72
C GLN A 47 -47.14 29.14 -8.42
N ARG A 48 -47.98 29.37 -7.40
CA ARG A 48 -47.48 29.88 -6.09
C ARG A 48 -46.66 28.86 -5.31
N ALA A 49 -46.83 27.56 -5.60
CA ALA A 49 -46.07 26.50 -4.96
C ALA A 49 -44.59 26.43 -5.40
N ARG A 50 -44.20 27.06 -6.53
CA ARG A 50 -42.80 27.10 -6.99
C ARG A 50 -41.99 28.20 -6.31
N GLY A 51 -42.55 29.41 -6.21
CA GLY A 51 -41.86 30.56 -5.63
C GLY A 51 -41.53 30.46 -4.13
N LEU A 52 -42.06 29.46 -3.41
CA LEU A 52 -41.68 29.15 -2.02
C LEU A 52 -40.57 28.08 -1.91
N VAL A 53 -40.29 27.37 -3.01
CA VAL A 53 -39.22 26.36 -3.11
C VAL A 53 -37.93 27.02 -3.64
N GLU A 54 -38.07 27.96 -4.56
CA GLU A 54 -36.96 28.77 -5.11
C GLU A 54 -36.30 29.70 -4.06
N SER A 55 -36.93 29.93 -2.90
CA SER A 55 -36.41 30.80 -1.83
C SER A 55 -35.62 30.08 -0.72
N LEU A 56 -35.42 28.75 -0.79
CA LEU A 56 -34.79 27.97 0.29
C LEU A 56 -33.47 27.27 -0.07
N ASN A 57 -33.00 27.36 -1.31
CA ASN A 57 -31.67 26.89 -1.76
C ASN A 57 -31.29 25.44 -1.34
N ILE A 58 -32.27 24.53 -1.29
CA ILE A 58 -32.03 23.11 -1.01
C ILE A 58 -31.59 22.39 -2.30
N PRO A 59 -30.43 21.68 -2.33
CA PRO A 59 -29.97 20.97 -3.52
C PRO A 59 -30.95 19.89 -3.99
N ALA A 60 -31.13 19.76 -5.31
CA ALA A 60 -32.21 18.97 -5.93
C ALA A 60 -32.18 17.44 -5.68
N ALA A 61 -31.15 16.91 -5.03
CA ALA A 61 -30.98 15.47 -4.81
C ALA A 61 -32.01 14.88 -3.82
N GLU A 62 -32.38 15.59 -2.75
CA GLU A 62 -33.29 15.06 -1.72
C GLU A 62 -34.76 15.04 -2.17
N MET A 63 -35.14 15.90 -3.13
CA MET A 63 -36.49 15.95 -3.71
C MET A 63 -36.91 14.64 -4.40
N ALA A 64 -35.97 13.80 -4.83
CA ALA A 64 -36.27 12.52 -5.47
C ALA A 64 -36.67 11.42 -4.47
N ALA A 65 -36.12 11.44 -3.25
CA ALA A 65 -36.29 10.37 -2.27
C ALA A 65 -37.68 10.34 -1.61
N VAL A 66 -38.33 11.51 -1.47
CA VAL A 66 -39.62 11.66 -0.76
C VAL A 66 -40.83 11.28 -1.63
N VAL A 67 -40.66 11.15 -2.96
CA VAL A 67 -41.78 11.09 -3.92
C VAL A 67 -42.01 9.69 -4.51
N VAL A 68 -41.05 8.75 -4.42
CA VAL A 68 -41.14 7.43 -5.10
C VAL A 68 -40.83 6.25 -4.18
N SER A 69 -41.68 6.03 -3.17
CA SER A 69 -41.73 4.77 -2.40
C SER A 69 -43.16 4.31 -2.15
N GLY A 70 -43.89 3.99 -3.23
CA GLY A 70 -45.27 3.49 -3.17
C GLY A 70 -45.85 3.19 -4.55
N GLY A 71 -45.69 1.95 -5.04
CA GLY A 71 -46.38 1.46 -6.25
C GLY A 71 -47.88 1.19 -6.00
N LEU A 72 -48.69 0.81 -6.99
CA LEU A 72 -48.42 0.27 -8.33
C LEU A 72 -49.48 0.78 -9.35
N SER A 73 -49.21 0.61 -10.66
CA SER A 73 -50.17 0.95 -11.73
C SER A 73 -50.50 -0.25 -12.62
N SER A 74 -51.60 -0.94 -12.32
CA SER A 74 -52.29 -1.88 -13.23
C SER A 74 -53.66 -2.26 -12.65
N ALA A 75 -54.77 -2.35 -13.39
CA ALA A 75 -55.04 -1.90 -14.75
C ALA A 75 -56.56 -1.80 -14.99
N LEU A 76 -56.96 -1.05 -16.03
CA LEU A 76 -58.29 -1.04 -16.68
C LEU A 76 -59.48 -0.51 -15.84
N GLY A 77 -60.45 0.12 -16.52
CA GLY A 77 -61.51 0.94 -15.89
C GLY A 77 -62.81 0.19 -15.57
N GLY A 78 -63.51 0.62 -14.50
CA GLY A 78 -64.63 -0.15 -13.91
C GLY A 78 -65.82 0.63 -13.33
N LYS A 79 -66.05 1.89 -13.72
CA LYS A 79 -67.22 2.73 -13.31
C LYS A 79 -67.29 3.07 -11.78
N PRO A 80 -68.20 3.98 -11.33
CA PRO A 80 -67.95 4.78 -10.13
C PRO A 80 -68.53 4.18 -8.85
N ASN A 81 -67.94 4.53 -7.70
CA ASN A 81 -68.63 4.45 -6.41
C ASN A 81 -68.25 5.60 -5.47
N LYS A 82 -69.17 5.99 -4.58
CA LYS A 82 -69.05 7.20 -3.76
C LYS A 82 -68.13 6.98 -2.54
N ASN A 83 -67.00 7.67 -2.51
CA ASN A 83 -66.29 7.99 -1.27
C ASN A 83 -66.15 9.51 -1.15
N VAL A 84 -67.10 10.15 -0.47
CA VAL A 84 -66.91 11.53 0.01
C VAL A 84 -65.86 11.47 1.11
N ASP A 85 -64.82 12.29 0.99
CA ASP A 85 -63.64 12.21 1.86
C ASP A 85 -63.99 12.44 3.33
N LYS A 86 -63.75 11.43 4.18
CA LYS A 86 -63.93 11.52 5.63
C LYS A 86 -63.07 12.62 6.25
N ALA A 87 -61.92 12.98 5.65
CA ALA A 87 -61.11 14.10 6.10
C ALA A 87 -61.78 15.46 5.85
N MET A 88 -62.66 15.60 4.86
CA MET A 88 -63.44 16.84 4.65
C MET A 88 -64.57 16.98 5.67
N LEU A 89 -65.30 15.90 5.97
CA LEU A 89 -66.32 15.89 7.05
C LEU A 89 -65.68 16.23 8.41
N LEU A 90 -64.56 15.59 8.77
CA LEU A 90 -63.85 15.86 10.02
C LEU A 90 -63.24 17.28 10.11
N ARG A 91 -63.04 17.99 8.99
CA ARG A 91 -62.63 19.41 8.97
C ARG A 91 -63.79 20.34 9.34
N ALA A 92 -65.00 20.05 8.88
CA ALA A 92 -66.20 20.82 9.24
C ALA A 92 -66.54 20.72 10.74
N GLU A 93 -66.32 19.56 11.36
CA GLU A 93 -66.59 19.34 12.80
C GLU A 93 -65.59 20.02 13.74
N LYS A 94 -64.30 19.98 13.39
CA LYS A 94 -63.21 20.39 14.30
C LYS A 94 -63.01 21.91 14.39
N CYS A 95 -63.22 22.64 13.29
CA CYS A 95 -62.96 24.08 13.26
C CYS A 95 -63.79 24.88 14.30
N PRO A 96 -65.13 24.73 14.41
CA PRO A 96 -65.91 25.50 15.37
C PRO A 96 -65.52 25.25 16.84
N ARG A 97 -65.14 24.01 17.20
CA ARG A 97 -64.70 23.68 18.56
C ARG A 97 -63.39 24.37 18.96
N ILE A 98 -62.51 24.65 18.00
CA ILE A 98 -61.27 25.41 18.20
C ILE A 98 -61.61 26.90 18.36
N VAL A 99 -62.41 27.45 17.45
CA VAL A 99 -62.87 28.85 17.47
C VAL A 99 -63.53 29.20 18.81
N PHE A 100 -64.49 28.40 19.29
CA PHE A 100 -65.18 28.64 20.56
C PHE A 100 -64.23 28.61 21.78
N ARG A 101 -63.16 27.79 21.76
CA ARG A 101 -62.15 27.76 22.82
C ARG A 101 -61.23 28.98 22.78
N LEU A 102 -60.83 29.45 21.59
CA LEU A 102 -60.03 30.66 21.42
C LEU A 102 -60.79 31.91 21.91
N VAL A 103 -62.08 32.02 21.58
CA VAL A 103 -62.92 33.14 22.05
C VAL A 103 -63.09 33.12 23.57
N ILE A 104 -63.27 31.94 24.19
CA ILE A 104 -63.28 31.82 25.66
C ILE A 104 -61.95 32.28 26.28
N LEU A 105 -60.81 31.92 25.69
CA LEU A 105 -59.49 32.37 26.16
C LEU A 105 -59.30 33.88 26.02
N TYR A 106 -59.72 34.48 24.90
CA TYR A 106 -59.70 35.94 24.72
C TYR A 106 -60.52 36.66 25.78
N LEU A 107 -61.75 36.20 26.04
CA LEU A 107 -62.62 36.80 27.06
C LEU A 107 -62.06 36.67 28.49
N CYS A 108 -61.37 35.57 28.80
CA CYS A 108 -60.74 35.37 30.11
C CYS A 108 -59.43 36.14 30.32
N ARG A 109 -58.60 36.34 29.28
CA ARG A 109 -57.19 36.78 29.45
C ARG A 109 -56.73 37.99 28.63
N SER A 110 -57.40 38.36 27.54
CA SER A 110 -57.00 39.54 26.77
C SER A 110 -57.45 40.85 27.45
N SER A 111 -56.94 41.99 26.99
CA SER A 111 -57.39 43.33 27.43
C SER A 111 -58.83 43.62 26.97
N LEU A 112 -59.52 44.56 27.64
CA LEU A 112 -60.92 44.89 27.34
C LEU A 112 -61.15 45.24 25.86
N GLU A 113 -60.22 45.96 25.22
CA GLU A 113 -60.30 46.27 23.80
C GLU A 113 -60.21 45.02 22.90
N ARG A 114 -59.23 44.13 23.14
CA ARG A 114 -59.07 42.88 22.38
C ARG A 114 -60.28 41.96 22.60
N ALA A 115 -60.80 41.87 23.81
CA ALA A 115 -62.02 41.14 24.14
C ALA A 115 -63.24 41.71 23.39
N SER A 116 -63.44 43.04 23.41
CA SER A 116 -64.53 43.71 22.69
C SER A 116 -64.44 43.53 21.18
N ARG A 117 -63.23 43.68 20.62
CA ARG A 117 -62.93 43.45 19.19
C ARG A 117 -63.22 42.01 18.77
N CYS A 118 -62.81 41.02 19.57
CA CYS A 118 -63.13 39.61 19.36
C CYS A 118 -64.65 39.36 19.35
N VAL A 119 -65.42 39.96 20.27
CA VAL A 119 -66.89 39.85 20.30
C VAL A 119 -67.51 40.42 19.02
N GLN A 120 -67.07 41.61 18.59
CA GLN A 120 -67.56 42.24 17.35
C GLN A 120 -67.26 41.39 16.11
N GLN A 121 -66.13 40.69 16.08
CA GLN A 121 -65.71 39.88 14.93
C GLN A 121 -66.35 38.47 14.88
N ILE A 122 -66.69 37.84 16.01
CA ILE A 122 -67.38 36.53 16.00
C ILE A 122 -68.89 36.65 15.75
N ILE A 123 -69.55 37.75 16.14
CA ILE A 123 -71.01 37.88 15.96
C ILE A 123 -71.47 37.66 14.49
N PRO A 124 -70.80 38.23 13.46
CA PRO A 124 -71.11 37.92 12.05
C PRO A 124 -70.81 36.48 11.60
N LEU A 125 -70.00 35.73 12.36
CA LEU A 125 -69.60 34.34 12.07
C LEU A 125 -70.46 33.30 12.80
N LEU A 126 -71.18 33.67 13.86
CA LEU A 126 -72.06 32.77 14.64
C LEU A 126 -72.97 31.90 13.74
N PRO A 127 -73.69 32.42 12.72
CA PRO A 127 -74.56 31.61 11.87
C PRO A 127 -73.83 30.55 11.02
N TYR A 128 -72.53 30.75 10.73
CA TYR A 128 -71.72 29.83 9.95
C TYR A 128 -71.03 28.77 10.83
N LEU A 129 -70.72 29.13 12.08
CA LEU A 129 -70.19 28.21 13.11
C LEU A 129 -71.30 27.30 13.70
N LEU A 130 -72.57 27.70 13.55
CA LEU A 130 -73.77 27.02 14.02
C LEU A 130 -74.63 26.56 12.82
N ALA A 131 -74.09 25.65 12.00
CA ALA A 131 -74.82 25.07 10.86
C ALA A 131 -76.09 24.31 11.31
N VAL A 132 -77.13 24.35 10.46
CA VAL A 132 -78.54 24.20 10.89
C VAL A 132 -78.99 22.76 11.15
N ASP A 133 -78.54 21.77 10.35
CA ASP A 133 -79.16 20.43 10.27
C ASP A 133 -78.29 19.30 10.88
N ASP A 134 -77.93 19.41 12.16
CA ASP A 134 -77.26 18.34 12.92
C ASP A 134 -77.57 18.42 14.43
N GLU A 135 -77.91 17.29 15.06
CA GLU A 135 -78.11 17.18 16.51
C GLU A 135 -76.86 17.59 17.30
N GLN A 136 -75.64 17.31 16.81
CA GLN A 136 -74.44 17.74 17.52
C GLN A 136 -74.23 19.27 17.46
N SER A 137 -74.92 20.01 16.59
CA SER A 137 -74.90 21.49 16.62
C SER A 137 -75.59 22.01 17.89
N LYS A 138 -76.69 21.37 18.33
CA LYS A 138 -77.42 21.70 19.56
C LYS A 138 -76.55 21.51 20.79
N SER A 139 -75.86 20.37 20.90
CA SER A 139 -74.91 20.13 22.01
C SER A 139 -73.73 21.11 22.01
N ARG A 140 -73.21 21.48 20.82
CA ARG A 140 -72.16 22.50 20.67
C ARG A 140 -72.63 23.88 21.14
N LEU A 141 -73.84 24.28 20.75
CA LEU A 141 -74.47 25.54 21.16
C LEU A 141 -74.68 25.61 22.68
N GLN A 142 -75.22 24.55 23.29
CA GLN A 142 -75.40 24.46 24.74
C GLN A 142 -74.07 24.55 25.49
N LEU A 143 -73.05 23.80 25.08
CA LEU A 143 -71.71 23.85 25.68
C LEU A 143 -71.07 25.24 25.56
N PHE A 144 -71.24 25.92 24.42
CA PHE A 144 -70.71 27.27 24.26
C PHE A 144 -71.43 28.29 25.15
N ILE A 145 -72.77 28.28 25.18
CA ILE A 145 -73.56 29.17 26.06
C ILE A 145 -73.20 28.92 27.54
N TRP A 146 -73.07 27.67 27.97
CA TRP A 146 -72.70 27.36 29.37
C TRP A 146 -71.26 27.81 29.69
N GLY A 147 -70.33 27.65 28.74
CA GLY A 147 -68.98 28.19 28.84
C GLY A 147 -68.97 29.71 28.99
N LEU A 148 -69.73 30.44 28.17
CA LEU A 148 -69.82 31.90 28.26
C LEU A 148 -70.50 32.39 29.54
N LEU A 149 -71.50 31.67 30.05
CA LEU A 149 -72.12 31.97 31.35
C LEU A 149 -71.13 31.76 32.51
N ALA A 150 -70.33 30.70 32.48
CA ALA A 150 -69.25 30.47 33.44
C ALA A 150 -68.18 31.57 33.37
N VAL A 151 -67.76 31.96 32.16
CA VAL A 151 -66.81 33.05 31.94
C VAL A 151 -67.38 34.39 32.42
N ARG A 152 -68.66 34.70 32.19
CA ARG A 152 -69.29 35.90 32.74
C ARG A 152 -69.34 35.89 34.27
N SER A 153 -69.62 34.73 34.87
CA SER A 153 -69.68 34.57 36.32
C SER A 153 -68.32 34.79 36.98
N GLN A 154 -67.25 34.22 36.41
CA GLN A 154 -65.90 34.27 36.99
C GLN A 154 -65.12 35.54 36.61
N TYR A 155 -65.23 36.02 35.38
CA TYR A 155 -64.38 37.09 34.82
C TYR A 155 -65.16 38.37 34.44
N GLY A 156 -66.49 38.39 34.56
CA GLY A 156 -67.29 39.56 34.21
C GLY A 156 -67.00 40.81 35.06
N MET A 157 -66.53 40.63 36.30
CA MET A 157 -66.20 41.74 37.21
C MET A 157 -64.80 42.35 36.97
N HIS A 158 -64.01 41.82 36.03
CA HIS A 158 -62.79 42.52 35.58
C HIS A 158 -63.13 43.75 34.72
N ASP A 159 -62.15 44.66 34.60
CA ASP A 159 -62.26 45.94 33.92
C ASP A 159 -63.47 46.77 34.42
N ASP A 160 -63.56 46.94 35.74
CA ASP A 160 -64.63 47.66 36.45
C ASP A 160 -66.07 47.25 36.05
N GLY A 161 -66.24 45.97 35.69
CA GLY A 161 -67.52 45.41 35.25
C GLY A 161 -67.86 45.68 33.77
N ALA A 162 -67.06 46.45 33.03
CA ALA A 162 -67.28 46.66 31.60
C ALA A 162 -67.21 45.32 30.82
N ARG A 163 -66.35 44.39 31.25
CA ARG A 163 -66.24 43.05 30.68
C ARG A 163 -67.54 42.24 30.83
N PHE A 164 -68.33 42.44 31.90
CA PHE A 164 -69.64 41.83 32.09
C PHE A 164 -70.60 42.18 30.93
N HIS A 165 -70.59 43.42 30.47
CA HIS A 165 -71.44 43.87 29.37
C HIS A 165 -70.98 43.31 28.02
N VAL A 166 -69.66 43.29 27.77
CA VAL A 166 -69.06 42.68 26.56
C VAL A 166 -69.41 41.19 26.45
N ILE A 167 -69.25 40.42 27.53
CA ILE A 167 -69.61 38.99 27.55
C ILE A 167 -71.14 38.81 27.44
N SER A 168 -71.94 39.64 28.13
CA SER A 168 -73.41 39.58 28.05
C SER A 168 -73.94 39.85 26.65
N HIS A 169 -73.32 40.78 25.90
CA HIS A 169 -73.66 41.04 24.51
C HIS A 169 -73.42 39.81 23.63
N MET A 170 -72.26 39.16 23.78
CA MET A 170 -71.97 37.94 23.01
C MET A 170 -72.86 36.76 23.39
N ILE A 171 -73.23 36.59 24.67
CA ILE A 171 -74.23 35.61 25.09
C ILE A 171 -75.59 35.91 24.44
N ARG A 172 -76.04 37.16 24.45
CA ARG A 172 -77.32 37.56 23.85
C ARG A 172 -77.37 37.24 22.36
N GLU A 173 -76.31 37.57 21.61
CA GLU A 173 -76.29 37.28 20.17
C GLU A 173 -76.06 35.80 19.85
N THR A 174 -75.33 35.05 20.68
CA THR A 174 -75.22 33.59 20.58
C THR A 174 -76.59 32.93 20.78
N VAL A 175 -77.36 33.38 21.76
CA VAL A 175 -78.74 32.92 22.01
C VAL A 175 -79.69 33.35 20.88
N ASN A 176 -79.58 34.58 20.37
CA ASN A 176 -80.39 35.05 19.23
C ASN A 176 -80.12 34.24 17.96
N CYS A 177 -78.85 34.02 17.60
CA CYS A 177 -78.48 33.17 16.45
C CYS A 177 -78.92 31.72 16.65
N GLY A 178 -78.86 31.22 17.90
CA GLY A 178 -79.31 29.88 18.26
C GLY A 178 -80.83 29.66 18.30
N LYS A 179 -81.66 30.71 18.19
CA LYS A 179 -83.13 30.58 18.33
C LYS A 179 -83.76 29.58 17.37
N SER A 180 -83.39 29.58 16.09
CA SER A 180 -83.91 28.61 15.11
C SER A 180 -83.58 27.16 15.48
N ILE A 181 -82.34 26.92 15.90
CA ILE A 181 -81.80 25.61 16.29
C ILE A 181 -82.42 25.09 17.61
N LEU A 182 -82.90 26.00 18.47
CA LEU A 182 -83.59 25.69 19.73
C LEU A 182 -85.13 25.63 19.59
N VAL A 183 -85.71 26.27 18.57
CA VAL A 183 -87.17 26.24 18.32
C VAL A 183 -87.60 25.01 17.51
N THR A 184 -86.72 24.43 16.69
CA THR A 184 -87.02 23.18 15.95
C THR A 184 -87.28 21.96 16.85
N SER A 185 -86.99 22.01 18.15
CA SER A 185 -87.41 20.97 19.12
C SER A 185 -88.82 21.16 19.69
N ILE A 186 -89.57 22.19 19.29
CA ILE A 186 -90.95 22.46 19.77
C ILE A 186 -91.99 22.14 18.69
N ILE A 187 -91.64 22.23 17.41
CA ILE A 187 -92.56 22.05 16.26
C ILE A 187 -92.38 20.67 15.59
N GLY A 188 -91.50 19.83 16.12
CA GLY A 188 -91.13 18.53 15.55
C GLY A 188 -91.98 17.32 15.96
N ARG A 189 -93.05 17.51 16.75
CA ARG A 189 -93.99 16.44 17.14
C ARG A 189 -95.43 16.95 17.26
N ASP A 190 -96.33 16.02 16.99
CA ASP A 190 -97.75 16.01 17.36
C ASP A 190 -98.67 17.04 16.66
N GLU A 191 -98.82 16.90 15.33
CA GLU A 191 -100.20 16.73 14.84
C GLU A 191 -100.67 15.31 15.20
N SER A 192 -101.31 15.18 16.36
CA SER A 192 -102.27 14.13 16.63
C SER A 192 -103.62 14.81 16.86
N THR A 193 -104.49 14.80 15.85
CA THR A 193 -105.83 15.38 15.95
C THR A 193 -106.76 14.47 16.76
N ASP A 194 -106.54 14.48 18.08
CA ASP A 194 -107.62 14.36 19.06
C ASP A 194 -107.95 15.78 19.57
N SER A 195 -109.19 16.01 20.01
CA SER A 195 -109.75 17.37 20.01
C SER A 195 -109.83 18.09 21.37
N GLY A 196 -109.42 19.38 21.38
CA GLY A 196 -110.00 20.41 22.25
C GLY A 196 -109.22 20.85 23.50
N SER A 197 -108.76 22.12 23.48
CA SER A 197 -108.87 23.15 24.55
C SER A 197 -108.58 22.83 26.05
N ASN A 198 -107.92 23.68 26.85
CA ASN A 198 -107.39 25.03 26.62
C ASN A 198 -106.36 25.45 27.69
N ALA A 199 -105.43 26.31 27.28
CA ALA A 199 -104.64 27.30 28.06
C ALA A 199 -104.39 27.13 29.58
N LYS A 200 -103.10 27.00 29.94
CA LYS A 200 -102.42 27.95 30.86
C LYS A 200 -100.89 27.92 30.68
N GLU A 201 -100.25 29.06 30.95
CA GLU A 201 -98.85 29.35 30.58
C GLU A 201 -97.84 29.11 31.74
N THR A 202 -96.58 29.50 31.52
CA THR A 202 -95.49 29.64 32.53
C THR A 202 -94.79 28.36 33.05
N GLY A 203 -94.13 27.61 32.16
CA GLY A 203 -93.26 26.48 32.58
C GLY A 203 -92.08 26.07 31.65
N THR A 204 -91.91 26.70 30.50
CA THR A 204 -91.26 26.09 29.32
C THR A 204 -89.79 26.49 29.05
N LEU A 205 -89.00 26.81 30.08
CA LEU A 205 -87.53 26.88 29.96
C LEU A 205 -86.77 26.00 30.98
N HIS A 206 -87.38 25.66 32.12
CA HIS A 206 -86.67 24.92 33.18
C HIS A 206 -86.54 23.41 32.90
N ASN A 207 -87.45 22.85 32.10
CA ASN A 207 -87.44 21.41 31.75
C ASN A 207 -86.48 21.04 30.60
N LEU A 208 -85.81 21.99 29.96
CA LEU A 208 -84.88 21.71 28.86
C LEU A 208 -83.51 21.16 29.33
N ILE A 209 -83.24 21.22 30.64
CA ILE A 209 -82.01 20.67 31.26
C ILE A 209 -82.43 19.63 32.30
N GLN A 210 -82.53 18.36 31.88
CA GLN A 210 -82.61 17.23 32.82
C GLN A 210 -81.30 17.10 33.59
N LYS A 211 -81.25 17.76 34.76
CA LYS A 211 -80.12 17.85 35.68
C LYS A 211 -79.36 16.52 35.81
N ASP A 212 -80.08 15.41 35.99
CA ASP A 212 -79.49 14.12 36.33
C ASP A 212 -78.79 13.45 35.13
N ARG A 213 -79.27 13.65 33.89
CA ARG A 213 -78.56 13.21 32.67
C ARG A 213 -77.27 13.98 32.46
N VAL A 214 -77.26 15.29 32.77
CA VAL A 214 -76.05 16.11 32.70
C VAL A 214 -75.07 15.71 33.81
N CYS A 215 -75.55 15.50 35.04
CA CYS A 215 -74.72 15.00 36.15
C CYS A 215 -74.07 13.64 35.83
N ALA A 216 -74.81 12.71 35.23
CA ALA A 216 -74.26 11.41 34.82
C ALA A 216 -73.15 11.56 33.76
N ALA A 217 -73.40 12.31 32.69
CA ALA A 217 -72.40 12.56 31.65
C ALA A 217 -71.15 13.28 32.19
N VAL A 218 -71.33 14.23 33.13
CA VAL A 218 -70.22 14.91 33.81
C VAL A 218 -69.43 13.96 34.72
N ALA A 219 -70.10 13.02 35.41
CA ALA A 219 -69.42 12.05 36.25
C ALA A 219 -68.51 11.10 35.44
N ASP A 220 -68.99 10.61 34.29
CA ASP A 220 -68.19 9.75 33.40
C ASP A 220 -67.06 10.52 32.69
N GLU A 221 -67.27 11.77 32.26
CA GLU A 221 -66.17 12.62 31.74
C GLU A 221 -65.14 12.94 32.83
N VAL A 222 -65.54 13.28 34.07
CA VAL A 222 -64.59 13.48 35.17
C VAL A 222 -63.79 12.21 35.47
N LYS A 223 -64.41 11.04 35.39
CA LYS A 223 -63.74 9.74 35.51
C LYS A 223 -62.76 9.50 34.37
N TYR A 224 -63.17 9.72 33.12
CA TYR A 224 -62.35 9.57 31.90
C TYR A 224 -61.14 10.53 31.88
N ILE A 225 -61.36 11.80 32.22
CA ILE A 225 -60.31 12.82 32.36
C ILE A 225 -59.31 12.41 33.46
N LYS A 226 -59.78 11.79 34.55
CA LYS A 226 -58.90 11.31 35.63
C LYS A 226 -58.00 10.16 35.16
N THR A 227 -58.53 9.17 34.43
CA THR A 227 -57.71 8.09 33.84
C THR A 227 -56.74 8.62 32.78
N LEU A 228 -57.18 9.53 31.90
CA LEU A 228 -56.31 10.21 30.92
C LEU A 228 -55.19 11.00 31.60
N LYS A 229 -55.47 11.70 32.71
CA LYS A 229 -54.46 12.44 33.46
C LYS A 229 -53.44 11.50 34.10
N THR A 230 -53.86 10.37 34.67
CA THR A 230 -52.92 9.38 35.20
C THR A 230 -52.08 8.74 34.10
N ASP A 231 -52.67 8.36 32.97
CA ASP A 231 -51.91 7.70 31.90
C ASP A 231 -50.94 8.67 31.19
N ARG A 232 -51.36 9.92 30.94
CA ARG A 232 -50.46 10.96 30.45
C ARG A 232 -49.31 11.25 31.43
N SER A 233 -49.56 11.16 32.74
CA SER A 233 -48.50 11.32 33.76
C SER A 233 -47.52 10.16 33.74
N ARG A 234 -48.01 8.92 33.57
CA ARG A 234 -47.20 7.71 33.37
C ARG A 234 -46.32 7.81 32.12
N GLN A 235 -46.93 8.16 30.98
CA GLN A 235 -46.22 8.37 29.71
C GLN A 235 -45.15 9.47 29.83
N LEU A 236 -45.44 10.61 30.47
CA LEU A 236 -44.46 11.69 30.69
C LEU A 236 -43.30 11.27 31.61
N HIS A 237 -43.54 10.40 32.59
CA HIS A 237 -42.48 9.87 33.45
C HIS A 237 -41.59 8.89 32.69
N GLU A 238 -42.18 7.96 31.94
CA GLU A 238 -41.45 7.01 31.09
C GLU A 238 -40.63 7.72 30.00
N LEU A 239 -41.18 8.77 29.39
CA LEU A 239 -40.49 9.58 28.37
C LEU A 239 -39.33 10.40 28.99
N ARG A 240 -39.46 10.85 30.25
CA ARG A 240 -38.32 11.44 30.99
C ARG A 240 -37.21 10.42 31.25
N ILE A 241 -37.54 9.25 31.78
CA ILE A 241 -36.54 8.17 32.01
C ILE A 241 -35.77 7.88 30.71
N ARG A 242 -36.47 7.71 29.58
CA ARG A 242 -35.81 7.50 28.27
C ARG A 242 -34.98 8.68 27.78
N ILE A 243 -35.33 9.93 28.13
CA ILE A 243 -34.52 11.12 27.81
C ILE A 243 -33.24 11.13 28.66
N ASP A 244 -33.35 10.85 29.95
CA ASP A 244 -32.23 10.84 30.89
C ASP A 244 -31.27 9.68 30.56
N GLU A 245 -31.80 8.50 30.21
CA GLU A 245 -31.06 7.38 29.64
C GLU A 245 -30.32 7.80 28.35
N ASN A 246 -31.01 8.39 27.37
CA ASN A 246 -30.37 8.86 26.14
C ASN A 246 -29.33 9.97 26.38
N ALA A 247 -29.52 10.84 27.38
CA ALA A 247 -28.51 11.84 27.73
C ALA A 247 -27.23 11.18 28.27
N SER A 248 -27.39 10.14 29.11
CA SER A 248 -26.27 9.38 29.66
C SER A 248 -25.50 8.58 28.59
N THR A 249 -26.20 7.97 27.63
CA THR A 249 -25.57 7.21 26.53
C THR A 249 -24.87 8.15 25.55
N ASN A 250 -25.49 9.28 25.17
CA ASN A 250 -24.84 10.30 24.33
C ASN A 250 -23.59 10.89 25.00
N SER A 251 -23.63 11.16 26.32
CA SER A 251 -22.45 11.62 27.05
C SER A 251 -21.34 10.56 27.09
N SER A 252 -21.71 9.29 27.25
CA SER A 252 -20.74 8.18 27.27
C SER A 252 -20.08 7.97 25.90
N GLN A 253 -20.87 8.03 24.82
CA GLN A 253 -20.38 7.97 23.44
C GLN A 253 -19.49 9.16 23.10
N ARG A 254 -19.84 10.37 23.56
CA ARG A 254 -19.02 11.56 23.35
C ARG A 254 -17.66 11.44 24.02
N ASN A 255 -17.61 11.00 25.28
CA ASN A 255 -16.35 10.80 26.00
C ASN A 255 -15.47 9.74 25.30
N ALA A 256 -16.06 8.60 24.90
CA ALA A 256 -15.35 7.56 24.16
C ALA A 256 -14.77 8.07 22.83
N PHE A 257 -15.51 8.91 22.10
CA PHE A 257 -15.05 9.54 20.86
C PHE A 257 -13.93 10.58 21.09
N GLU A 258 -14.03 11.39 22.15
CA GLU A 258 -12.96 12.32 22.53
C GLU A 258 -11.67 11.58 22.97
N ASP A 259 -11.78 10.40 23.57
CA ASP A 259 -10.64 9.56 23.93
C ASP A 259 -10.08 8.76 22.73
N GLU A 260 -10.92 8.34 21.78
CA GLU A 260 -10.50 7.77 20.48
C GLU A 260 -9.72 8.80 19.65
N ILE A 261 -10.14 10.07 19.66
CA ILE A 261 -9.40 11.19 19.04
C ILE A 261 -8.06 11.39 19.72
N LYS A 262 -7.99 11.43 21.07
CA LYS A 262 -6.71 11.58 21.80
C LYS A 262 -5.76 10.42 21.52
N SER A 263 -6.27 9.18 21.50
CA SER A 263 -5.51 7.98 21.18
C SER A 263 -4.92 8.05 19.75
N SER A 264 -5.76 8.44 18.78
CA SER A 264 -5.36 8.62 17.38
C SER A 264 -4.32 9.73 17.23
N LEU A 265 -4.50 10.87 17.90
CA LEU A 265 -3.57 11.99 17.90
C LEU A 265 -2.20 11.59 18.48
N ASN A 266 -2.20 10.90 19.63
CA ASN A 266 -0.96 10.41 20.25
C ASN A 266 -0.23 9.38 19.37
N SER A 267 -0.97 8.53 18.66
CA SER A 267 -0.42 7.58 17.67
C SER A 267 0.24 8.31 16.49
N ILE A 268 -0.41 9.36 15.97
CA ILE A 268 0.13 10.20 14.89
C ILE A 268 1.39 10.95 15.34
N ILE A 269 1.39 11.52 16.55
CA ILE A 269 2.56 12.22 17.12
C ILE A 269 3.74 11.25 17.28
N ALA A 270 3.53 10.07 17.90
CA ALA A 270 4.57 9.07 18.06
C ALA A 270 5.12 8.54 16.72
N SER A 271 4.27 8.48 15.69
CA SER A 271 4.68 8.16 14.32
C SER A 271 5.55 9.27 13.70
N ASP A 272 5.17 10.53 13.88
CA ASP A 272 5.96 11.67 13.36
C ASP A 272 7.28 11.86 14.11
N ASP A 273 7.34 11.62 15.43
CA ASP A 273 8.59 11.65 16.20
C ASP A 273 9.54 10.52 15.77
N SER A 274 9.00 9.31 15.50
CA SER A 274 9.76 8.20 14.90
C SER A 274 10.29 8.56 13.49
N ARG A 275 9.48 9.26 12.69
CA ARG A 275 9.87 9.78 11.36
C ARG A 275 10.97 10.84 11.47
N ARG A 276 10.86 11.77 12.42
CA ARG A 276 11.89 12.80 12.70
C ARG A 276 13.20 12.16 13.16
N ALA A 277 13.15 11.20 14.09
CA ALA A 277 14.34 10.52 14.60
C ALA A 277 15.06 9.71 13.50
N SER A 278 14.31 9.04 12.61
CA SER A 278 14.90 8.32 11.48
C SER A 278 15.45 9.25 10.39
N PHE A 279 14.82 10.41 10.13
CA PHE A 279 15.37 11.44 9.26
C PHE A 279 16.66 12.05 9.84
N GLN A 280 16.67 12.38 11.12
CA GLN A 280 17.84 12.91 11.83
C GLN A 280 19.03 11.94 11.76
N LEU A 281 18.81 10.65 12.04
CA LEU A 281 19.84 9.60 11.90
C LEU A 281 20.34 9.44 10.46
N GLY A 282 19.45 9.55 9.47
CA GLY A 282 19.85 9.53 8.05
C GLY A 282 20.73 10.72 7.68
N HIS A 283 20.35 11.92 8.14
CA HIS A 283 21.11 13.14 7.92
C HIS A 283 22.48 13.10 8.63
N GLU A 284 22.57 12.50 9.82
CA GLU A 284 23.83 12.27 10.54
C GLU A 284 24.74 11.23 9.85
N GLU A 285 24.19 10.10 9.34
CA GLU A 285 24.96 9.16 8.49
C GLU A 285 25.45 9.86 7.21
N GLU A 286 24.63 10.70 6.56
CA GLU A 286 25.02 11.47 5.37
C GLU A 286 26.11 12.50 5.67
N GLN A 287 25.96 13.31 6.73
CA GLN A 287 26.99 14.26 7.16
C GLN A 287 28.31 13.55 7.48
N GLN A 288 28.27 12.40 8.16
CA GLN A 288 29.48 11.61 8.43
C GLN A 288 30.11 11.08 7.14
N ILE A 289 29.32 10.58 6.18
CA ILE A 289 29.82 10.12 4.87
C ILE A 289 30.45 11.27 4.08
N VAL A 290 29.85 12.48 4.11
CA VAL A 290 30.42 13.68 3.47
C VAL A 290 31.70 14.12 4.16
N ALA A 291 31.76 14.09 5.50
CA ALA A 291 32.96 14.40 6.26
C ALA A 291 34.10 13.40 6.01
N GLU A 292 33.82 12.09 5.98
CA GLU A 292 34.82 11.06 5.66
C GLU A 292 35.33 11.20 4.21
N LYS A 293 34.44 11.49 3.24
CA LYS A 293 34.83 11.83 1.87
C LYS A 293 35.72 13.07 1.81
N TRP A 294 35.38 14.14 2.52
CA TRP A 294 36.20 15.35 2.59
C TRP A 294 37.56 15.10 3.25
N ILE A 295 37.63 14.36 4.35
CA ILE A 295 38.88 14.00 5.02
C ILE A 295 39.76 13.13 4.11
N HIS A 296 39.17 12.19 3.37
CA HIS A 296 39.92 11.37 2.42
C HIS A 296 40.41 12.19 1.21
N MET A 297 39.56 13.04 0.63
CA MET A 297 39.91 13.93 -0.47
C MET A 297 41.01 14.92 -0.07
N PHE A 298 40.85 15.59 1.08
CA PHE A 298 41.85 16.51 1.63
C PHE A 298 43.20 15.82 1.86
N ARG A 299 43.21 14.61 2.43
CA ARG A 299 44.43 13.79 2.56
C ARG A 299 45.08 13.49 1.21
N SER A 300 44.31 13.10 0.20
CA SER A 300 44.83 12.83 -1.15
C SER A 300 45.31 14.09 -1.88
N LEU A 301 44.79 15.27 -1.53
CA LEU A 301 45.24 16.55 -2.08
C LEU A 301 46.55 17.04 -1.44
N ILE A 302 46.78 16.79 -0.14
CA ILE A 302 47.98 17.21 0.59
C ILE A 302 49.10 16.14 0.69
N ASP A 303 48.85 14.91 0.23
CA ASP A 303 49.86 13.84 0.14
C ASP A 303 51.06 14.27 -0.73
N GLU A 304 52.21 13.60 -0.62
CA GLU A 304 53.47 14.00 -1.30
C GLU A 304 53.34 14.09 -2.84
N ARG A 305 52.29 13.48 -3.41
CA ARG A 305 51.95 13.49 -4.85
C ARG A 305 50.65 14.24 -5.17
N GLY A 306 49.98 14.82 -4.18
CA GLY A 306 48.73 15.56 -4.34
C GLY A 306 48.96 16.97 -4.88
N PRO A 307 47.95 17.60 -5.53
CA PRO A 307 48.06 18.96 -6.06
C PRO A 307 48.37 20.06 -5.04
N TRP A 308 48.16 19.80 -3.74
CA TRP A 308 48.43 20.69 -2.61
C TRP A 308 49.54 20.14 -1.69
N SER A 309 50.38 19.24 -2.20
CA SER A 309 51.67 18.88 -1.59
C SER A 309 52.50 20.12 -1.27
N ALA A 310 53.21 20.13 -0.14
CA ALA A 310 54.12 21.22 0.21
C ALA A 310 55.35 21.33 -0.71
N ASN A 311 55.64 20.30 -1.52
CA ASN A 311 56.74 20.29 -2.49
C ASN A 311 56.20 19.98 -3.89
N PRO A 312 56.02 20.98 -4.78
CA PRO A 312 55.46 20.75 -6.11
C PRO A 312 56.32 19.79 -6.95
N PHE A 313 55.65 18.91 -7.70
CA PHE A 313 56.29 17.91 -8.55
C PHE A 313 56.85 18.57 -9.83
N PRO A 314 58.04 18.18 -10.35
CA PRO A 314 58.86 17.02 -9.98
C PRO A 314 60.03 17.34 -9.04
N ASN A 315 60.17 16.56 -7.96
CA ASN A 315 61.32 16.63 -7.06
C ASN A 315 62.48 15.77 -7.59
N ASN A 316 63.55 16.41 -8.09
CA ASN A 316 64.69 15.74 -8.72
C ASN A 316 65.72 15.15 -7.71
N THR A 317 65.28 14.72 -6.52
CA THR A 317 66.15 14.23 -5.45
C THR A 317 66.34 12.72 -5.51
N LEU A 318 67.58 12.24 -5.53
CA LEU A 318 67.87 10.80 -5.44
C LEU A 318 67.27 10.19 -4.15
N THR A 319 66.71 9.00 -4.30
CA THR A 319 65.92 8.33 -3.25
C THR A 319 66.64 7.07 -2.80
N TYR A 320 67.36 7.15 -1.68
CA TYR A 320 68.02 6.00 -1.07
C TYR A 320 67.02 5.13 -0.28
N TRP A 321 67.22 3.81 -0.29
CA TRP A 321 66.32 2.82 0.31
C TRP A 321 67.05 1.90 1.28
N LYS A 322 66.32 1.37 2.26
CA LYS A 322 66.75 0.28 3.15
C LYS A 322 65.67 -0.80 3.21
N LEU A 323 66.04 -2.03 3.57
CA LEU A 323 65.05 -3.01 4.03
C LEU A 323 64.35 -2.47 5.28
N ASP A 324 63.03 -2.62 5.35
CA ASP A 324 62.31 -2.36 6.60
C ASP A 324 62.57 -3.52 7.58
N LYS A 325 62.98 -3.21 8.81
CA LYS A 325 63.40 -4.20 9.82
C LYS A 325 62.27 -4.65 10.75
N THR A 326 61.03 -4.26 10.45
CA THR A 326 59.82 -4.54 11.26
C THR A 326 58.90 -5.59 10.63
N GLU A 327 59.44 -6.47 9.77
CA GLU A 327 58.70 -7.54 9.09
C GLU A 327 59.34 -8.91 9.40
N ASP A 328 58.54 -9.87 9.87
CA ASP A 328 59.00 -11.23 10.22
C ASP A 328 59.29 -12.11 8.99
N ALA A 329 60.08 -13.17 9.20
CA ALA A 329 60.62 -14.07 8.18
C ALA A 329 59.57 -14.84 7.32
N TRP A 330 58.27 -14.76 7.65
CA TRP A 330 57.21 -15.52 6.99
C TRP A 330 56.68 -14.88 5.69
N ARG A 331 57.14 -13.68 5.30
CA ARG A 331 56.83 -13.07 3.99
C ARG A 331 58.01 -13.20 3.02
N ARG A 332 57.87 -14.03 1.97
CA ARG A 332 58.92 -14.38 0.99
C ARG A 332 59.43 -13.25 0.06
N ARG A 333 59.10 -11.98 0.32
CA ARG A 333 59.75 -10.80 -0.29
C ARG A 333 59.77 -9.64 0.73
N PRO A 334 60.95 -9.23 1.25
CA PRO A 334 61.06 -8.10 2.16
C PRO A 334 60.84 -6.77 1.41
N LYS A 335 60.25 -5.79 2.09
CA LYS A 335 59.92 -4.50 1.49
C LYS A 335 61.04 -3.46 1.66
N LEU A 336 61.25 -2.64 0.62
CA LEU A 336 62.12 -1.46 0.69
C LEU A 336 61.35 -0.23 1.22
N ARG A 337 61.99 0.54 2.10
CA ARG A 337 61.52 1.81 2.65
C ARG A 337 62.59 2.88 2.51
N ARG A 338 62.19 4.13 2.23
CA ARG A 338 63.11 5.27 2.04
C ARG A 338 64.00 5.44 3.29
N ASN A 339 65.31 5.53 3.08
CA ASN A 339 66.25 5.73 4.18
C ASN A 339 66.54 7.22 4.40
N TYR A 340 65.77 7.86 5.26
CA TYR A 340 65.94 9.27 5.66
C TYR A 340 67.26 9.56 6.42
N HIS A 341 68.02 8.52 6.77
CA HIS A 341 69.33 8.61 7.42
C HIS A 341 70.35 7.73 6.67
N PHE A 342 70.43 7.92 5.34
CA PHE A 342 71.51 7.34 4.54
C PHE A 342 72.75 8.22 4.67
N ASP A 343 73.78 7.75 5.37
CA ASP A 343 75.11 8.35 5.37
C ASP A 343 75.96 7.63 4.32
N GLU A 344 76.24 8.32 3.22
CA GLU A 344 76.97 7.82 2.05
C GLU A 344 78.40 7.39 2.41
N LYS A 345 78.96 7.93 3.51
CA LYS A 345 80.30 7.58 4.02
C LYS A 345 80.42 6.12 4.48
N LEU A 346 79.31 5.44 4.77
CA LEU A 346 79.29 4.03 5.19
C LEU A 346 79.40 3.05 4.00
N CYS A 347 79.38 3.53 2.75
CA CYS A 347 79.39 2.68 1.55
C CYS A 347 80.78 2.50 0.91
N HIS A 348 81.85 3.03 1.53
CA HIS A 348 83.21 2.95 0.98
C HIS A 348 84.13 2.07 1.87
N PRO A 349 84.72 0.99 1.34
CA PRO A 349 85.75 0.22 2.04
C PRO A 349 87.00 1.08 2.29
N THR A 350 87.49 1.10 3.53
CA THR A 350 88.70 1.84 3.91
C THR A 350 89.97 1.18 3.36
N HIS A 351 90.72 1.91 2.53
CA HIS A 351 92.11 1.60 2.19
C HIS A 351 93.01 2.85 2.38
N PRO A 352 94.33 2.67 2.66
CA PRO A 352 95.21 3.72 3.19
C PRO A 352 95.66 4.77 2.14
N PRO A 353 96.21 5.93 2.57
CA PRO A 353 96.21 7.16 1.78
C PRO A 353 97.46 7.38 0.90
N SER A 354 97.29 8.18 -0.17
CA SER A 354 98.39 8.81 -0.91
C SER A 354 98.04 10.23 -1.43
N THR A 355 98.71 11.23 -0.84
CA THR A 355 99.19 12.51 -1.40
C THR A 355 98.54 13.17 -2.64
N GLY A 356 98.12 14.43 -2.48
CA GLY A 356 97.90 15.43 -3.55
C GLY A 356 96.43 15.63 -3.97
N CYS A 357 95.97 16.82 -4.37
CA CYS A 357 96.61 18.14 -4.51
C CYS A 357 95.62 19.29 -4.18
N SER A 358 96.02 20.55 -4.35
CA SER A 358 95.43 21.75 -3.73
C SER A 358 94.77 22.77 -4.70
N ASN A 359 93.80 23.55 -4.19
CA ASN A 359 93.40 24.90 -4.64
C ASN A 359 92.72 24.99 -6.05
N GLU A 360 91.96 26.03 -6.46
CA GLU A 360 91.49 27.28 -5.80
C GLU A 360 90.22 27.87 -6.47
N ALA A 361 89.34 28.49 -5.66
CA ALA A 361 88.62 29.78 -5.87
C ALA A 361 87.64 30.09 -7.05
N ILE A 362 86.97 31.24 -6.85
CA ILE A 362 86.20 32.11 -7.79
C ILE A 362 84.66 31.92 -7.91
N LEU A 363 83.95 32.90 -7.33
CA LEU A 363 82.56 33.36 -7.56
C LEU A 363 82.64 34.77 -8.24
N PRO A 364 81.56 35.56 -8.48
CA PRO A 364 80.09 35.32 -8.50
C PRO A 364 79.42 35.86 -9.81
N VAL A 365 78.08 35.92 -9.86
CA VAL A 365 77.18 36.97 -10.45
C VAL A 365 75.76 36.37 -10.60
N ASN A 366 74.72 36.81 -9.89
CA ASN A 366 73.82 37.98 -10.11
C ASN A 366 73.00 37.91 -11.41
N GLU A 367 71.69 38.18 -11.46
CA GLU A 367 70.64 38.46 -10.43
C GLU A 367 69.76 37.18 -10.24
N SER A 368 68.49 37.09 -9.80
CA SER A 368 67.42 38.08 -9.53
C SER A 368 66.42 37.61 -8.46
N LYS A 369 65.68 38.54 -7.85
CA LYS A 369 64.72 38.29 -6.75
C LYS A 369 63.28 38.03 -7.20
N SER A 370 62.63 37.06 -6.59
CA SER A 370 61.20 37.14 -6.22
C SER A 370 60.93 36.34 -4.95
N ALA A 371 60.67 37.02 -3.84
CA ALA A 371 60.22 36.38 -2.60
C ALA A 371 58.69 36.49 -2.49
N PHE A 372 58.01 35.40 -2.14
CA PHE A 372 56.62 35.43 -1.71
C PHE A 372 56.42 34.48 -0.54
N GLY A 373 56.34 35.04 0.67
CA GLY A 373 55.91 34.31 1.86
C GLY A 373 54.39 34.34 1.97
N GLY A 374 53.75 33.18 1.90
CA GLY A 374 52.31 33.06 2.15
C GLY A 374 52.01 32.94 3.64
N HIS A 375 51.32 33.93 4.22
CA HIS A 375 50.81 33.84 5.59
C HIS A 375 49.77 32.70 5.71
N ILE A 376 49.86 31.90 6.77
CA ILE A 376 48.76 31.02 7.20
C ILE A 376 47.73 31.91 7.94
N PRO A 377 46.45 31.99 7.49
CA PRO A 377 45.44 32.79 8.18
C PRO A 377 45.12 32.24 9.57
N GLU A 378 45.03 33.09 10.59
CA GLU A 378 44.88 32.64 11.98
C GLU A 378 43.57 31.90 12.27
N GLN A 379 42.55 32.03 11.42
CA GLN A 379 41.34 31.21 11.47
C GLN A 379 41.65 29.70 11.36
N MET A 380 42.72 29.28 10.65
CA MET A 380 43.14 27.88 10.58
C MET A 380 43.68 27.33 11.91
N LYS A 381 44.16 28.17 12.84
CA LYS A 381 44.62 27.69 14.16
C LYS A 381 43.46 27.22 15.05
N ARG A 382 42.21 27.67 14.83
CA ARG A 382 41.06 27.33 15.68
C ARG A 382 40.43 25.95 15.39
N PHE A 383 40.69 25.35 14.23
CA PHE A 383 40.10 24.05 13.86
C PHE A 383 40.99 22.82 14.15
N LEU A 384 42.26 23.01 14.51
CA LEU A 384 43.22 21.90 14.69
C LEU A 384 43.28 21.29 16.10
N LEU A 385 42.57 21.85 17.09
CA LEU A 385 42.61 21.38 18.49
C LEU A 385 41.23 21.38 19.17
N LYS A 386 40.33 20.50 18.73
CA LYS A 386 39.17 20.04 19.54
C LYS A 386 38.78 18.58 19.20
N GLY A 387 39.65 17.65 19.59
CA GLY A 387 39.41 16.21 19.47
C GLY A 387 40.43 15.37 20.25
N VAL A 388 39.95 14.60 21.23
CA VAL A 388 40.69 13.57 21.99
C VAL A 388 41.90 14.05 22.82
N ARG A 389 41.61 14.66 23.96
CA ARG A 389 42.37 14.69 25.24
C ARG A 389 41.45 15.38 26.28
N LYS A 390 41.30 14.95 27.53
CA LYS A 390 41.84 13.82 28.32
C LYS A 390 40.81 13.56 29.45
N ILE A 391 40.53 12.31 29.81
CA ILE A 391 39.86 12.01 31.10
C ILE A 391 40.76 11.06 31.90
N THR A 392 41.52 11.65 32.82
CA THR A 392 41.96 11.06 34.09
C THR A 392 42.27 12.21 35.05
N GLU A 393 41.50 12.23 36.14
CA GLU A 393 41.72 12.86 37.46
C GLU A 393 41.90 14.39 37.59
N GLU A 394 41.03 14.93 38.46
CA GLU A 394 41.16 15.98 39.50
C GLU A 394 42.08 17.21 39.33
N GLY A 395 41.63 18.36 39.85
CA GLY A 395 42.51 19.52 40.13
C GLY A 395 41.87 20.92 40.09
N SER A 396 41.10 21.27 41.13
CA SER A 396 40.92 22.62 41.74
C SER A 396 40.92 23.94 40.91
N SER A 397 39.91 24.76 41.20
CA SER A 397 39.90 26.24 41.31
C SER A 397 40.19 27.16 40.10
N GLU A 398 39.20 28.01 39.77
CA GLU A 398 39.38 29.35 39.20
C GLU A 398 39.23 30.43 40.31
N PRO A 399 39.91 31.58 40.17
CA PRO A 399 39.39 32.92 40.47
C PRO A 399 38.96 33.60 39.14
N THR A 400 37.68 33.92 38.89
CA THR A 400 36.85 35.04 39.42
C THR A 400 37.17 36.43 38.87
N GLU A 401 36.15 37.29 38.91
CA GLU A 401 36.11 38.74 38.60
C GLU A 401 35.98 39.09 37.10
N ASN A 402 34.79 39.52 36.61
CA ASN A 402 34.06 40.80 36.80
C ASN A 402 34.61 41.90 35.86
N ASP A 403 33.86 42.84 35.26
CA ASP A 403 32.42 43.17 35.21
C ASP A 403 32.13 43.88 33.83
N THR A 404 31.01 44.51 33.43
CA THR A 404 29.87 45.21 34.09
C THR A 404 28.59 45.16 33.22
N GLU A 405 27.42 45.00 33.86
CA GLU A 405 26.20 45.85 33.85
C GLU A 405 25.61 46.55 32.58
N THR A 406 24.27 46.82 32.48
CA THR A 406 23.06 46.38 33.22
C THR A 406 21.75 46.59 32.42
N SER A 407 20.74 45.73 32.65
CA SER A 407 19.27 45.99 32.55
C SER A 407 18.67 46.34 31.15
N TRP A 408 17.44 45.98 30.76
CA TRP A 408 16.20 45.80 31.54
C TRP A 408 15.37 44.53 31.22
N GLN A 409 14.95 43.88 32.30
CA GLN A 409 13.65 43.18 32.54
C GLN A 409 13.17 42.00 31.66
N LYS A 410 13.11 40.83 32.35
CA LYS A 410 11.95 39.93 32.56
C LYS A 410 11.44 39.06 31.39
N ALA A 411 11.07 37.79 31.63
CA ALA A 411 11.23 36.95 32.83
C ALA A 411 11.19 35.44 32.47
N SER A 412 11.85 34.64 33.29
CA SER A 412 11.85 33.17 33.25
C SER A 412 11.13 32.58 34.46
N VAL A 413 10.48 31.42 34.30
CA VAL A 413 10.24 30.49 35.41
C VAL A 413 10.56 29.07 34.95
N SER A 414 11.56 28.50 35.60
CA SER A 414 11.77 27.07 35.78
C SER A 414 11.85 26.85 37.28
N GLU A 415 11.20 25.81 37.82
CA GLU A 415 11.51 25.32 39.15
C GLU A 415 11.61 23.79 39.10
N ASP A 416 12.81 23.29 39.41
CA ASP A 416 12.99 21.99 40.08
C ASP A 416 12.43 22.08 41.50
N ILE A 417 12.31 20.94 42.19
CA ILE A 417 12.76 20.86 43.59
C ILE A 417 13.05 19.39 43.95
N SER A 418 14.16 19.19 44.67
CA SER A 418 14.60 17.88 45.20
C SER A 418 14.14 17.67 46.65
N ASP A 419 14.12 16.41 47.11
CA ASP A 419 13.77 16.02 48.48
C ASP A 419 14.46 16.81 49.60
N ARG A 420 13.76 17.00 50.73
CA ARG A 420 14.39 16.95 52.07
C ARG A 420 13.43 16.70 53.25
N ASN A 421 13.73 15.63 53.99
CA ASN A 421 13.64 15.44 55.45
C ASN A 421 12.37 15.86 56.23
N GLY A 422 11.50 14.88 56.54
CA GLY A 422 11.59 14.11 57.79
C GLY A 422 10.91 14.60 59.09
N SER A 423 10.19 13.69 59.77
CA SER A 423 10.04 13.62 61.24
C SER A 423 9.45 12.28 61.72
N GLU A 424 9.93 11.78 62.87
CA GLU A 424 9.32 10.73 63.73
C GLU A 424 8.02 11.25 64.43
N PRO A 425 7.25 10.52 65.30
CA PRO A 425 7.58 9.25 65.98
C PRO A 425 6.45 8.20 66.28
N VAL A 426 6.91 6.98 66.64
CA VAL A 426 6.41 6.07 67.72
C VAL A 426 4.89 5.77 67.85
N LYS A 427 4.49 4.49 67.66
CA LYS A 427 4.02 3.62 68.78
C LYS A 427 3.92 2.11 68.48
N ASP A 428 3.79 1.33 69.56
CA ASP A 428 4.08 -0.09 69.67
C ASP A 428 2.94 -1.09 69.32
N SER A 429 3.39 -2.35 69.11
CA SER A 429 2.83 -3.61 69.67
C SER A 429 1.75 -4.46 68.95
N THR A 430 2.08 -5.75 68.91
CA THR A 430 1.23 -6.97 69.00
C THR A 430 0.16 -7.30 67.93
N ASP A 431 0.58 -8.12 66.95
CA ASP A 431 0.31 -9.59 66.86
C ASP A 431 -1.13 -10.16 66.63
N GLN A 432 -1.16 -11.31 65.94
CA GLN A 432 -2.24 -12.31 65.75
C GLN A 432 -3.43 -12.09 64.78
N LYS A 433 -3.22 -12.63 63.56
CA LYS A 433 -4.02 -13.68 62.86
C LYS A 433 -5.47 -13.49 62.32
N GLU A 434 -5.59 -13.95 61.07
CA GLU A 434 -6.71 -14.72 60.45
C GLU A 434 -8.02 -14.01 59.99
N ASN A 435 -7.97 -13.55 58.73
CA ASN A 435 -8.96 -13.72 57.64
C ASN A 435 -10.47 -13.60 57.93
N PHE A 436 -11.12 -12.59 57.33
CA PHE A 436 -12.36 -12.78 56.56
C PHE A 436 -12.57 -11.68 55.49
N GLN A 437 -13.57 -11.89 54.61
CA GLN A 437 -13.82 -11.18 53.35
C GLN A 437 -14.06 -9.64 53.39
N ASP A 438 -13.68 -9.02 52.27
CA ASP A 438 -14.33 -7.91 51.55
C ASP A 438 -14.83 -6.66 52.29
N ARG A 439 -14.13 -5.53 52.01
CA ARG A 439 -14.76 -4.39 51.30
C ARG A 439 -13.74 -3.37 50.77
N LYS A 440 -13.99 -2.90 49.53
CA LYS A 440 -13.78 -1.55 48.95
C LYS A 440 -12.64 -0.68 49.54
N ASP A 441 -11.73 -0.13 48.75
CA ASP A 441 -11.93 0.50 47.44
C ASP A 441 -10.68 0.41 46.55
N SER A 442 -10.86 0.07 45.26
CA SER A 442 -9.79 -0.04 44.27
C SER A 442 -9.83 1.11 43.27
N SER A 443 -8.82 1.99 43.30
CA SER A 443 -8.50 2.87 42.17
C SER A 443 -7.80 2.06 41.06
N PRO A 444 -8.22 2.18 39.79
CA PRO A 444 -7.57 1.48 38.70
C PRO A 444 -6.22 2.13 38.36
N PRO A 445 -5.15 1.35 38.09
CA PRO A 445 -3.90 1.90 37.61
C PRO A 445 -4.05 2.44 36.18
N SER A 446 -3.29 3.48 35.85
CA SER A 446 -3.20 4.03 34.50
C SER A 446 -2.67 2.98 33.52
N THR A 447 -3.43 2.67 32.46
CA THR A 447 -2.97 1.82 31.35
C THR A 447 -1.91 2.53 30.52
N GLY A 448 -0.66 2.42 30.96
CA GLY A 448 0.50 2.67 30.11
C GLY A 448 0.57 1.67 28.96
N GLN A 449 1.42 1.95 27.97
CA GLN A 449 1.70 1.02 26.88
C GLN A 449 2.27 -0.30 27.43
N GLU A 450 1.59 -1.43 27.20
CA GLU A 450 2.20 -2.73 27.46
C GLU A 450 3.45 -2.89 26.56
N PRO A 451 4.64 -3.17 27.12
CA PRO A 451 5.81 -3.46 26.30
C PRO A 451 5.56 -4.76 25.54
N SER A 452 5.63 -4.72 24.21
CA SER A 452 5.32 -5.87 23.37
C SER A 452 6.24 -7.05 23.72
N GLU A 453 5.65 -8.09 24.31
CA GLU A 453 6.33 -9.21 24.93
C GLU A 453 7.32 -9.89 23.97
N VAL A 454 8.58 -10.00 24.39
CA VAL A 454 9.63 -10.72 23.64
C VAL A 454 9.47 -12.22 23.91
N LEU A 455 8.83 -12.90 22.97
CA LEU A 455 8.56 -14.34 23.03
C LEU A 455 9.84 -15.18 22.95
N MET A 456 10.85 -14.68 22.24
CA MET A 456 12.14 -15.34 22.08
C MET A 456 13.24 -14.31 21.75
N SER A 457 14.43 -14.45 22.34
CA SER A 457 15.64 -13.71 21.95
C SER A 457 16.81 -14.67 21.76
N VAL A 458 17.37 -14.71 20.55
CA VAL A 458 18.46 -15.64 20.17
C VAL A 458 19.61 -14.91 19.47
N PRO A 459 20.87 -15.34 19.66
CA PRO A 459 21.98 -14.87 18.84
C PRO A 459 21.84 -15.40 17.40
N CYS A 460 22.14 -14.55 16.42
CA CYS A 460 22.12 -14.90 15.01
C CYS A 460 23.08 -14.00 14.19
N VAL A 461 23.39 -14.44 12.98
CA VAL A 461 24.12 -13.65 11.99
C VAL A 461 23.16 -13.26 10.88
N LEU A 462 22.95 -11.95 10.70
CA LEU A 462 22.25 -11.40 9.55
C LEU A 462 23.22 -11.40 8.36
N VAL A 463 22.94 -12.25 7.37
CA VAL A 463 23.74 -12.39 6.15
C VAL A 463 23.17 -11.44 5.10
N THR A 464 24.04 -10.64 4.48
CA THR A 464 23.71 -9.79 3.33
C THR A 464 24.88 -9.80 2.35
N PRO A 465 24.66 -9.50 1.05
CA PRO A 465 25.73 -9.60 0.04
C PRO A 465 26.96 -8.75 0.37
N LYS A 466 26.76 -7.59 0.98
CA LYS A 466 27.81 -6.62 1.30
C LYS A 466 28.53 -6.89 2.63
N ARG A 467 27.90 -7.60 3.58
CA ARG A 467 28.41 -7.81 4.96
C ARG A 467 27.59 -8.82 5.76
N LYS A 468 28.23 -9.45 6.73
CA LYS A 468 27.61 -10.29 7.76
C LYS A 468 27.61 -9.52 9.09
N LEU A 469 26.49 -9.49 9.80
CA LEU A 469 26.35 -8.77 11.07
C LEU A 469 26.00 -9.75 12.19
N GLY A 470 26.86 -9.82 13.20
CA GLY A 470 26.61 -10.57 14.43
C GLY A 470 25.69 -9.77 15.34
N GLY A 471 24.65 -10.41 15.86
CA GLY A 471 23.66 -9.75 16.70
C GLY A 471 22.65 -10.70 17.30
N ARG A 472 21.52 -10.14 17.76
CA ARG A 472 20.43 -10.89 18.38
C ARG A 472 19.11 -10.59 17.68
N LEU A 473 18.33 -11.63 17.39
CA LEU A 473 16.95 -11.52 16.94
C LEU A 473 16.02 -11.64 18.15
N ALA A 474 15.20 -10.62 18.37
CA ALA A 474 14.01 -10.71 19.22
C ALA A 474 12.76 -10.95 18.35
N VAL A 475 12.00 -11.99 18.69
CA VAL A 475 10.68 -12.27 18.11
C VAL A 475 9.62 -11.81 19.11
N MET A 476 8.82 -10.81 18.74
CA MET A 476 7.65 -10.35 19.49
C MET A 476 6.37 -10.89 18.83
N LYS A 477 5.19 -10.60 19.40
CA LYS A 477 3.89 -11.03 18.85
C LYS A 477 3.60 -10.47 17.45
N SER A 478 4.05 -9.25 17.13
CA SER A 478 3.78 -8.57 15.86
C SER A 478 5.02 -8.09 15.09
N VAL A 479 6.21 -8.12 15.69
CA VAL A 479 7.45 -7.54 15.14
C VAL A 479 8.64 -8.49 15.32
N LEU A 480 9.48 -8.58 14.30
CA LEU A 480 10.84 -9.11 14.39
C LEU A 480 11.80 -7.94 14.59
N HIS A 481 12.63 -7.94 15.62
CA HIS A 481 13.61 -6.87 15.89
C HIS A 481 15.02 -7.48 15.97
N PHE A 482 15.88 -7.18 14.99
CA PHE A 482 17.29 -7.53 15.01
C PHE A 482 18.15 -6.40 15.59
N PHE A 483 19.08 -6.78 16.47
CA PHE A 483 20.02 -5.91 17.17
C PHE A 483 21.43 -6.30 16.72
N SER A 484 22.07 -5.49 15.86
CA SER A 484 23.48 -5.66 15.48
C SER A 484 24.38 -5.26 16.64
N GLU A 485 25.36 -6.12 16.94
CA GLU A 485 26.36 -5.92 17.98
C GLU A 485 27.74 -5.66 17.34
N PHE A 486 28.15 -6.51 16.40
CA PHE A 486 29.46 -6.44 15.74
C PHE A 486 29.43 -6.84 14.25
N LEU A 487 30.47 -6.44 13.51
CA LEU A 487 30.71 -6.89 12.14
C LEU A 487 31.39 -8.27 12.15
N VAL A 488 30.88 -9.22 11.37
CA VAL A 488 31.48 -10.55 11.22
C VAL A 488 32.47 -10.52 10.07
N GLU A 489 33.72 -10.88 10.36
CA GLU A 489 34.79 -11.07 9.36
C GLU A 489 34.77 -12.50 8.79
N GLY A 490 35.24 -12.67 7.54
CA GLY A 490 35.39 -13.98 6.90
C GLY A 490 34.09 -14.73 6.57
N THR A 491 34.14 -16.06 6.69
CA THR A 491 33.00 -16.94 6.37
C THR A 491 31.87 -16.88 7.38
N GLY A 492 32.14 -16.50 8.63
CA GLY A 492 31.09 -16.29 9.62
C GLY A 492 30.39 -17.57 10.09
N GLY A 493 31.11 -18.69 10.10
CA GLY A 493 30.63 -20.00 10.53
C GLY A 493 30.59 -20.16 12.06
N SER A 494 30.83 -21.38 12.55
CA SER A 494 30.58 -21.74 13.96
C SER A 494 31.40 -20.93 14.97
N SER A 495 32.59 -20.46 14.58
CA SER A 495 33.48 -19.64 15.41
C SER A 495 32.84 -18.32 15.87
N VAL A 496 31.99 -17.70 15.06
CA VAL A 496 31.31 -16.44 15.38
C VAL A 496 30.50 -16.56 16.66
N PHE A 497 29.82 -17.69 16.86
CA PHE A 497 28.91 -17.86 17.97
C PHE A 497 29.61 -17.91 19.34
N LYS A 498 30.92 -18.22 19.36
CA LYS A 498 31.74 -18.16 20.59
C LYS A 498 31.90 -16.72 21.11
N SER A 499 32.02 -15.74 20.22
CA SER A 499 32.26 -14.34 20.60
C SER A 499 31.11 -13.70 21.40
N PHE A 500 29.88 -14.21 21.28
CA PHE A 500 28.76 -13.80 22.14
C PHE A 500 28.91 -14.30 23.59
N HIS A 501 29.56 -15.44 23.82
CA HIS A 501 29.72 -16.02 25.16
C HIS A 501 30.74 -15.25 26.01
N ASP A 502 31.84 -14.75 25.41
CA ASP A 502 32.84 -13.95 26.12
C ASP A 502 32.29 -12.58 26.58
N SER A 503 31.26 -12.06 25.90
CA SER A 503 30.56 -10.83 26.31
C SER A 503 29.60 -11.01 27.51
N GLY A 504 29.45 -12.24 28.03
CA GLY A 504 28.28 -12.65 28.82
C GLY A 504 28.49 -12.94 30.32
N LYS A 505 29.59 -12.50 30.96
CA LYS A 505 29.84 -12.74 32.39
C LYS A 505 29.65 -11.49 33.27
N PRO A 506 28.49 -11.30 33.94
CA PRO A 506 28.40 -10.44 35.11
C PRO A 506 29.13 -11.09 36.31
N GLY A 507 29.78 -10.29 37.15
CA GLY A 507 30.48 -10.79 38.34
C GLY A 507 29.56 -10.97 39.56
N GLN A 508 29.79 -12.03 40.34
CA GLN A 508 29.28 -12.19 41.70
C GLN A 508 30.27 -12.98 42.57
N LEU A 509 30.10 -12.92 43.90
CA LEU A 509 31.14 -13.15 44.91
C LEU A 509 30.69 -14.14 46.00
N GLY A 510 31.51 -15.17 46.29
CA GLY A 510 31.26 -16.22 47.31
C GLY A 510 30.21 -17.27 46.89
N GLU A 511 30.12 -18.48 47.46
CA GLU A 511 30.95 -19.28 48.41
C GLU A 511 30.51 -20.76 48.23
N ALA A 512 31.27 -21.83 48.49
CA ALA A 512 32.63 -22.02 49.01
C ALA A 512 33.39 -23.06 48.13
N GLN A 513 34.26 -24.01 48.54
CA GLN A 513 34.69 -24.61 49.82
C GLN A 513 36.22 -24.82 49.86
N LYS A 514 36.75 -25.07 51.07
CA LYS A 514 38.18 -25.26 51.38
C LYS A 514 38.73 -26.60 50.88
N GLN A 515 39.98 -26.59 50.38
CA GLN A 515 41.01 -27.53 50.86
C GLN A 515 42.29 -26.75 51.18
N ASN A 516 43.06 -27.24 52.15
CA ASN A 516 44.21 -26.54 52.73
C ASN A 516 45.52 -26.92 52.02
N LEU A 517 46.48 -26.00 51.95
CA LEU A 517 47.65 -26.03 52.85
C LEU A 517 48.49 -24.75 52.69
N ASN A 518 49.14 -24.32 53.78
CA ASN A 518 49.96 -23.11 53.83
C ASN A 518 51.45 -23.47 53.91
N PHE A 519 52.28 -22.69 53.22
CA PHE A 519 53.69 -22.35 53.48
C PHE A 519 54.64 -23.39 54.11
N HIS A 520 55.81 -23.54 53.46
CA HIS A 520 57.06 -23.31 54.18
C HIS A 520 58.04 -22.50 53.33
N LEU A 521 58.84 -21.65 53.99
CA LEU A 521 60.02 -20.99 53.42
C LEU A 521 61.21 -21.95 53.46
N ASP A 522 62.19 -21.79 52.55
CA ASP A 522 63.47 -21.18 52.96
C ASP A 522 64.36 -20.71 51.80
N SER A 523 65.49 -20.07 52.13
CA SER A 523 66.40 -19.33 51.24
C SER A 523 67.77 -20.02 51.03
N ASP A 524 68.42 -19.83 49.86
CA ASP A 524 69.70 -19.08 49.70
C ASP A 524 70.53 -19.49 48.45
N LYS A 525 71.49 -18.61 48.07
CA LYS A 525 72.45 -18.55 46.93
C LYS A 525 72.93 -19.86 46.24
N GLY A 526 73.18 -19.77 44.92
CA GLY A 526 74.13 -20.64 44.19
C GLY A 526 74.31 -20.31 42.69
N ASN A 527 75.55 -20.11 42.22
CA ASN A 527 75.87 -19.80 40.81
C ASN A 527 76.01 -21.07 39.94
N ALA A 528 75.45 -21.06 38.72
CA ALA A 528 76.03 -21.71 37.52
C ALA A 528 75.34 -21.20 36.24
N SER A 529 76.01 -21.28 35.09
CA SER A 529 75.51 -20.78 33.79
C SER A 529 75.20 -21.90 32.81
N GLU A 530 74.01 -21.88 32.19
CA GLU A 530 73.81 -22.43 30.84
C GLU A 530 72.56 -21.79 30.19
N ASN A 531 72.77 -20.92 29.20
CA ASN A 531 71.65 -20.23 28.52
C ASN A 531 71.04 -21.10 27.41
N LYS A 532 69.76 -21.44 27.55
CA LYS A 532 68.89 -21.88 26.46
C LYS A 532 67.65 -20.99 26.42
N GLU A 533 67.49 -20.22 25.35
CA GLU A 533 66.36 -19.30 25.20
C GLU A 533 65.11 -20.06 24.73
N THR A 534 64.08 -20.13 25.60
CA THR A 534 62.72 -20.52 25.22
C THR A 534 61.89 -19.28 24.92
N VAL A 535 61.62 -19.02 23.63
CA VAL A 535 60.86 -17.85 23.18
C VAL A 535 59.38 -17.98 23.53
N GLN A 536 58.89 -17.15 24.46
CA GLN A 536 57.47 -16.96 24.69
C GLN A 536 56.87 -15.98 23.66
N VAL A 537 55.93 -16.46 22.84
CA VAL A 537 55.19 -15.61 21.88
C VAL A 537 53.89 -15.15 22.50
N ASN A 538 53.82 -13.87 22.89
CA ASN A 538 52.58 -13.25 23.38
C ASN A 538 51.65 -12.88 22.21
N VAL A 539 50.48 -13.52 22.14
CA VAL A 539 49.43 -13.18 21.17
C VAL A 539 48.55 -12.06 21.73
N LEU A 540 48.58 -10.88 21.12
CA LEU A 540 47.64 -9.80 21.47
C LEU A 540 46.25 -10.06 20.86
N GLN A 541 45.25 -10.23 21.72
CA GLN A 541 43.85 -10.14 21.32
C GLN A 541 43.51 -8.70 20.87
N LYS A 542 42.82 -8.57 19.72
CA LYS A 542 42.18 -7.32 19.30
C LYS A 542 40.69 -7.41 19.61
N GLN A 543 40.14 -6.39 20.28
CA GLN A 543 38.68 -6.31 20.46
C GLN A 543 37.97 -5.88 19.17
N PRO A 544 36.78 -6.43 18.87
CA PRO A 544 35.99 -6.05 17.71
C PRO A 544 35.39 -4.64 17.87
N LYS A 545 35.14 -3.96 16.75
CA LYS A 545 34.44 -2.66 16.75
C LYS A 545 32.94 -2.89 16.89
N ASN A 546 32.37 -2.45 18.02
CA ASN A 546 30.92 -2.46 18.24
C ASN A 546 30.21 -1.54 17.23
N ILE A 547 29.18 -2.06 16.55
CA ILE A 547 28.34 -1.32 15.60
C ILE A 547 26.88 -1.54 15.97
N LYS A 548 26.34 -0.63 16.79
CA LYS A 548 24.92 -0.60 17.14
C LYS A 548 24.09 -0.22 15.91
N ARG A 549 23.37 -1.19 15.34
CA ARG A 549 22.37 -0.96 14.29
C ARG A 549 21.14 -1.82 14.58
N HIS A 550 19.95 -1.24 14.44
CA HIS A 550 18.69 -1.94 14.68
C HIS A 550 17.93 -2.11 13.37
N ARG A 551 17.20 -3.21 13.22
CA ARG A 551 16.26 -3.45 12.12
C ARG A 551 14.97 -4.04 12.67
N ARG A 552 13.83 -3.63 12.11
CA ARG A 552 12.50 -4.12 12.49
C ARG A 552 11.71 -4.53 11.25
N TRP A 553 10.97 -5.63 11.35
CA TRP A 553 10.08 -6.12 10.30
C TRP A 553 8.72 -6.53 10.89
N ASN A 554 7.64 -6.29 10.16
CA ASN A 554 6.28 -6.60 10.61
C ASN A 554 5.93 -8.07 10.31
N ILE A 555 5.62 -8.85 11.35
CA ILE A 555 5.28 -10.28 11.21
C ILE A 555 4.04 -10.46 10.34
N CYS A 556 3.07 -9.55 10.40
CA CYS A 556 1.83 -9.62 9.62
C CYS A 556 2.07 -9.60 8.11
N LYS A 557 3.22 -9.06 7.65
CA LYS A 557 3.61 -8.91 6.24
C LYS A 557 4.44 -10.09 5.71
N VAL A 558 4.87 -11.03 6.56
CA VAL A 558 5.60 -12.24 6.14
C VAL A 558 4.75 -13.08 5.17
N LYS A 559 5.37 -13.49 4.06
CA LYS A 559 4.80 -14.32 2.98
C LYS A 559 5.20 -15.79 3.10
N ALA A 560 6.45 -16.06 3.44
CA ALA A 560 6.98 -17.40 3.62
C ALA A 560 8.22 -17.38 4.53
N VAL A 561 8.47 -18.48 5.21
CA VAL A 561 9.71 -18.71 5.99
C VAL A 561 10.29 -20.04 5.53
N HIS A 562 11.43 -19.98 4.85
CA HIS A 562 12.12 -21.14 4.29
C HIS A 562 13.24 -21.59 5.22
N TRP A 563 13.27 -22.89 5.54
CA TRP A 563 14.43 -23.50 6.20
C TRP A 563 15.50 -23.76 5.14
N THR A 564 16.68 -23.17 5.32
CA THR A 564 17.76 -23.22 4.32
C THR A 564 19.11 -23.54 4.97
N ARG A 565 20.14 -23.67 4.13
CA ARG A 565 21.48 -24.04 4.55
C ARG A 565 22.40 -22.82 4.62
N TYR A 566 23.41 -22.87 5.49
CA TYR A 566 24.52 -21.94 5.50
C TYR A 566 25.82 -22.73 5.69
N LEU A 567 26.79 -22.55 4.79
CA LEU A 567 27.99 -23.40 4.70
C LEU A 567 27.59 -24.89 4.75
N LEU A 568 26.71 -25.28 3.83
CA LEU A 568 26.06 -26.60 3.66
C LEU A 568 25.22 -27.14 4.85
N ARG A 569 25.19 -26.52 6.03
CA ARG A 569 24.43 -26.98 7.21
C ARG A 569 23.06 -26.31 7.34
N TYR A 570 22.04 -27.02 7.81
CA TYR A 570 20.65 -26.52 7.95
C TYR A 570 20.44 -25.56 9.14
N THR A 571 21.35 -24.62 9.36
CA THR A 571 21.39 -23.67 10.48
C THR A 571 20.74 -22.31 10.19
N ALA A 572 20.12 -22.12 9.02
CA ALA A 572 19.63 -20.81 8.58
C ALA A 572 18.16 -20.81 8.15
N ILE A 573 17.54 -19.63 8.18
CA ILE A 573 16.23 -19.38 7.58
C ILE A 573 16.28 -18.17 6.64
N GLU A 574 15.46 -18.20 5.59
CA GLU A 574 15.19 -17.03 4.76
C GLU A 574 13.71 -16.66 4.85
N ILE A 575 13.44 -15.38 5.13
CA ILE A 575 12.08 -14.86 5.34
C ILE A 575 11.73 -13.93 4.17
N PHE A 576 10.64 -14.26 3.48
CA PHE A 576 10.09 -13.52 2.36
C PHE A 576 8.87 -12.71 2.83
N PHE A 577 8.66 -11.51 2.28
CA PHE A 577 7.55 -10.62 2.64
C PHE A 577 6.61 -10.35 1.45
N ASN A 578 5.42 -9.84 1.74
CA ASN A 578 4.41 -9.41 0.75
C ASN A 578 4.55 -7.93 0.35
N ASP A 579 5.41 -7.16 1.01
CA ASP A 579 5.52 -5.71 0.90
C ASP A 579 6.81 -5.23 0.20
N SER A 580 7.25 -5.97 -0.84
CA SER A 580 8.50 -5.79 -1.63
C SER A 580 9.82 -5.67 -0.85
N VAL A 581 9.79 -5.65 0.48
CA VAL A 581 10.97 -5.75 1.34
C VAL A 581 11.80 -6.97 0.95
N ALA A 582 13.06 -6.72 0.59
CA ALA A 582 13.99 -7.77 0.18
C ALA A 582 14.05 -8.90 1.22
N PRO A 583 14.10 -10.18 0.80
CA PRO A 583 14.15 -11.31 1.71
C PRO A 583 15.30 -11.18 2.70
N ILE A 584 15.11 -11.62 3.95
CA ILE A 584 16.16 -11.56 4.98
C ILE A 584 16.67 -12.95 5.31
N PHE A 585 17.99 -13.09 5.30
CA PHE A 585 18.70 -14.35 5.56
C PHE A 585 19.36 -14.31 6.94
N LEU A 586 19.01 -15.26 7.80
CA LEU A 586 19.48 -15.34 9.19
C LEU A 586 20.10 -16.72 9.46
N ASN A 587 21.38 -16.75 9.85
CA ASN A 587 22.06 -17.96 10.32
C ASN A 587 22.08 -18.02 11.86
N PHE A 588 21.92 -19.20 12.43
CA PHE A 588 21.84 -19.45 13.87
C PHE A 588 22.90 -20.44 14.36
N THR A 589 22.99 -20.62 15.69
CA THR A 589 23.93 -21.53 16.35
C THR A 589 23.75 -23.00 15.98
N SER A 590 22.53 -23.45 15.72
CA SER A 590 22.22 -24.85 15.39
C SER A 590 20.94 -24.98 14.56
N HIS A 591 20.80 -26.13 13.90
CA HIS A 591 19.64 -26.48 13.10
C HIS A 591 18.33 -26.51 13.91
N LYS A 592 18.41 -26.81 15.21
CA LYS A 592 17.26 -26.76 16.12
C LYS A 592 16.78 -25.34 16.34
N VAL A 593 17.69 -24.40 16.65
CA VAL A 593 17.33 -22.99 16.88
C VAL A 593 16.72 -22.37 15.62
N ALA A 594 17.29 -22.64 14.44
CA ALA A 594 16.73 -22.18 13.17
C ALA A 594 15.28 -22.65 12.95
N LYS A 595 14.99 -23.92 13.26
CA LYS A 595 13.65 -24.51 13.15
C LYS A 595 12.68 -23.95 14.20
N ASP A 596 13.10 -23.84 15.46
CA ASP A 596 12.26 -23.34 16.55
C ASP A 596 11.87 -21.87 16.32
N VAL A 597 12.82 -21.02 15.90
CA VAL A 597 12.59 -19.63 15.49
C VAL A 597 11.64 -19.55 14.29
N GLY A 598 11.93 -20.29 13.21
CA GLY A 598 11.12 -20.25 11.99
C GLY A 598 9.67 -20.71 12.20
N THR A 599 9.48 -21.72 13.06
CA THR A 599 8.15 -22.21 13.47
C THR A 599 7.41 -21.15 14.28
N LEU A 600 8.08 -20.47 15.22
CA LEU A 600 7.49 -19.38 16.02
C LEU A 600 7.06 -18.19 15.16
N ILE A 601 7.86 -17.79 14.16
CA ILE A 601 7.51 -16.70 13.24
C ILE A 601 6.25 -17.05 12.44
N VAL A 602 6.16 -18.29 11.93
CA VAL A 602 4.98 -18.79 11.21
C VAL A 602 3.75 -18.87 12.12
N ALA A 603 3.91 -19.32 13.37
CA ALA A 603 2.83 -19.36 14.35
C ALA A 603 2.27 -17.95 14.61
N ASN A 604 3.13 -16.98 14.98
CA ASN A 604 2.73 -15.60 15.21
C ASN A 604 2.10 -14.96 13.95
N LYS A 605 2.63 -15.23 12.76
CA LYS A 605 2.04 -14.76 11.49
C LYS A 605 0.63 -15.32 11.27
N ASN A 606 0.40 -16.59 11.56
CA ASN A 606 -0.93 -17.20 11.42
C ASN A 606 -1.89 -16.76 12.53
N GLU A 607 -1.42 -16.52 13.76
CA GLU A 607 -2.25 -15.99 14.85
C GLU A 607 -2.60 -14.50 14.68
N SER A 608 -1.76 -13.73 13.98
CA SER A 608 -2.04 -12.32 13.60
C SER A 608 -3.25 -12.17 12.65
N ILE A 609 -3.75 -13.27 12.08
CA ILE A 609 -4.91 -13.29 11.18
C ILE A 609 -6.19 -13.42 12.03
N PRO A 610 -7.13 -12.45 11.97
CA PRO A 610 -8.34 -12.50 12.79
C PRO A 610 -9.16 -13.78 12.57
N LYS A 611 -9.44 -14.50 13.66
CA LYS A 611 -10.02 -15.87 13.67
C LYS A 611 -11.44 -16.02 13.06
N GLY A 612 -12.00 -14.96 12.47
CA GLY A 612 -13.21 -15.01 11.64
C GLY A 612 -12.96 -15.29 10.14
N TYR A 613 -11.78 -14.98 9.60
CA TYR A 613 -11.48 -15.09 8.17
C TYR A 613 -10.88 -16.45 7.81
N LYS A 614 -11.73 -17.42 7.42
CA LYS A 614 -11.30 -18.71 6.84
C LYS A 614 -11.02 -18.62 5.34
N ASP A 615 -10.18 -17.66 4.93
CA ASP A 615 -9.55 -17.74 3.61
C ASP A 615 -8.27 -18.59 3.74
N LYS A 616 -8.20 -19.70 3.01
CA LYS A 616 -7.06 -20.63 3.08
C LYS A 616 -5.77 -20.00 2.55
N ASN A 617 -5.86 -18.98 1.70
CA ASN A 617 -4.72 -18.38 1.03
C ASN A 617 -3.88 -17.46 1.94
N GLY A 618 -4.37 -17.12 3.14
CA GLY A 618 -3.65 -16.28 4.10
C GLY A 618 -2.76 -17.05 5.09
N ILE A 619 -2.95 -18.36 5.24
CA ILE A 619 -2.22 -19.20 6.20
C ILE A 619 -0.92 -19.68 5.54
N ILE A 620 0.21 -19.45 6.19
CA ILE A 620 1.53 -19.86 5.70
C ILE A 620 2.06 -21.07 6.48
N SER A 621 2.85 -21.91 5.83
CA SER A 621 3.59 -23.00 6.47
C SER A 621 5.06 -22.63 6.66
N PHE A 622 5.73 -23.29 7.61
CA PHE A 622 7.20 -23.29 7.65
C PHE A 622 7.70 -24.24 6.57
N VAL A 623 8.45 -23.72 5.61
CA VAL A 623 8.86 -24.47 4.42
C VAL A 623 10.11 -25.29 4.77
N ASP A 624 9.88 -26.53 5.23
CA ASP A 624 10.92 -27.55 5.43
C ASP A 624 11.17 -28.36 4.15
N ARG A 625 12.08 -29.34 4.20
CA ARG A 625 12.43 -30.20 3.04
C ARG A 625 11.24 -30.99 2.46
N ARG A 626 10.16 -31.22 3.23
CA ARG A 626 8.95 -31.90 2.74
C ARG A 626 8.03 -30.92 2.04
N VAL A 627 7.73 -29.79 2.68
CA VAL A 627 6.91 -28.72 2.10
C VAL A 627 7.56 -28.17 0.82
N ALA A 628 8.89 -28.00 0.81
CA ALA A 628 9.64 -27.59 -0.38
C ALA A 628 9.51 -28.59 -1.54
N LEU A 629 9.44 -29.90 -1.26
CA LEU A 629 9.22 -30.92 -2.28
C LEU A 629 7.78 -30.89 -2.83
N GLU A 630 6.78 -30.68 -1.97
CA GLU A 630 5.38 -30.51 -2.38
C GLU A 630 5.18 -29.26 -3.25
N MET A 631 5.84 -28.15 -2.89
CA MET A 631 5.89 -26.93 -3.70
C MET A 631 6.61 -27.16 -5.04
N ALA A 632 7.72 -27.90 -5.05
CA ALA A 632 8.47 -28.20 -6.27
C ALA A 632 7.66 -29.11 -7.21
N GLU A 633 6.98 -30.14 -6.71
CA GLU A 633 6.08 -31.01 -7.49
C GLU A 633 4.88 -30.25 -8.05
N THR A 634 4.35 -29.25 -7.31
CA THR A 634 3.28 -28.36 -7.77
C THR A 634 3.76 -27.46 -8.91
N ALA A 635 4.89 -26.77 -8.73
CA ALA A 635 5.49 -25.93 -9.76
C ALA A 635 5.90 -26.74 -11.02
N ARG A 636 6.42 -27.96 -10.83
CA ARG A 636 6.73 -28.92 -11.90
C ARG A 636 5.49 -29.25 -12.74
N GLU A 637 4.32 -29.31 -12.12
CA GLU A 637 3.08 -29.62 -12.81
C GLU A 637 2.57 -28.44 -13.63
N SER A 638 2.55 -27.23 -13.07
CA SER A 638 2.21 -26.00 -13.81
C SER A 638 3.19 -25.70 -14.95
N TRP A 639 4.50 -25.85 -14.71
CA TRP A 639 5.53 -25.75 -15.76
C TRP A 639 5.31 -26.78 -16.88
N ARG A 640 4.99 -28.04 -16.53
CA ARG A 640 4.66 -29.10 -17.49
C ARG A 640 3.42 -28.76 -18.32
N ARG A 641 2.44 -28.06 -17.76
CA ARG A 641 1.24 -27.57 -18.46
C ARG A 641 1.45 -26.25 -19.21
N ARG A 642 2.65 -25.65 -19.12
CA ARG A 642 2.99 -24.32 -19.64
C ARG A 642 2.19 -23.17 -18.99
N GLU A 643 1.64 -23.40 -17.80
CA GLU A 643 1.08 -22.37 -16.90
C GLU A 643 2.18 -21.48 -16.28
N MET A 644 3.46 -21.89 -16.39
CA MET A 644 4.65 -21.22 -15.86
C MET A 644 5.79 -21.31 -16.88
N THR A 645 6.58 -20.23 -17.04
CA THR A 645 7.73 -20.14 -17.95
C THR A 645 8.93 -21.00 -17.52
N ASN A 646 9.89 -21.25 -18.40
CA ASN A 646 11.14 -21.93 -18.06
C ASN A 646 11.94 -21.11 -17.03
N PHE A 647 12.02 -19.79 -17.21
CA PHE A 647 12.69 -18.88 -16.27
C PHE A 647 12.07 -18.91 -14.87
N GLU A 648 10.74 -18.76 -14.76
CA GLU A 648 10.06 -18.79 -13.46
C GLU A 648 10.25 -20.13 -12.76
N TYR A 649 10.15 -21.24 -13.50
CA TYR A 649 10.36 -22.56 -12.93
C TYR A 649 11.80 -22.76 -12.43
N LEU A 650 12.80 -22.28 -13.16
CA LEU A 650 14.19 -22.27 -12.71
C LEU A 650 14.39 -21.38 -11.47
N MET A 651 13.73 -20.23 -11.36
CA MET A 651 13.76 -19.39 -10.15
C MET A 651 13.13 -20.09 -8.95
N VAL A 652 12.00 -20.78 -9.12
CA VAL A 652 11.35 -21.59 -8.07
C VAL A 652 12.26 -22.74 -7.63
N LEU A 653 12.84 -23.51 -8.57
CA LEU A 653 13.75 -24.60 -8.23
C LEU A 653 15.01 -24.12 -7.50
N ASN A 654 15.60 -22.99 -7.91
CA ASN A 654 16.73 -22.39 -7.20
C ASN A 654 16.35 -22.04 -5.75
N THR A 655 15.22 -21.34 -5.56
CA THR A 655 14.74 -20.91 -4.23
C THR A 655 14.44 -22.11 -3.31
N LEU A 656 13.80 -23.16 -3.84
CA LEU A 656 13.50 -24.39 -3.09
C LEU A 656 14.73 -25.28 -2.87
N ALA A 657 15.80 -25.10 -3.66
CA ALA A 657 17.10 -25.73 -3.46
C ALA A 657 18.03 -24.95 -2.49
N GLY A 658 17.49 -23.94 -1.81
CA GLY A 658 18.20 -23.11 -0.82
C GLY A 658 19.08 -22.01 -1.41
N ARG A 659 18.98 -21.72 -2.72
CA ARG A 659 19.73 -20.63 -3.36
C ARG A 659 19.13 -19.27 -2.98
N SER A 660 20.00 -18.30 -2.68
CA SER A 660 19.60 -16.97 -2.24
C SER A 660 20.47 -15.88 -2.87
N TYR A 661 19.86 -14.72 -3.14
CA TYR A 661 20.58 -13.51 -3.49
C TYR A 661 21.35 -12.89 -2.31
N ASN A 662 20.99 -13.21 -1.05
CA ASN A 662 21.65 -12.68 0.15
C ASN A 662 23.03 -13.28 0.41
N ASP A 663 23.29 -14.50 -0.09
CA ASP A 663 24.51 -15.26 0.13
C ASP A 663 25.15 -15.67 -1.20
N LEU A 664 26.16 -14.90 -1.61
CA LEU A 664 26.87 -15.08 -2.88
C LEU A 664 27.59 -16.44 -2.99
N THR A 665 27.77 -17.18 -1.90
CA THR A 665 28.36 -18.53 -1.90
C THR A 665 27.37 -19.60 -2.38
N GLN A 666 26.09 -19.28 -2.41
CA GLN A 666 24.98 -20.12 -2.89
C GLN A 666 23.97 -19.30 -3.72
N TYR A 667 24.50 -18.51 -4.65
CA TYR A 667 23.72 -17.74 -5.62
C TYR A 667 22.89 -18.66 -6.56
N PRO A 668 21.74 -18.20 -7.07
CA PRO A 668 20.98 -18.92 -8.09
C PRO A 668 21.80 -19.26 -9.35
N VAL A 669 21.47 -20.38 -9.99
CA VAL A 669 22.19 -20.96 -11.13
C VAL A 669 21.24 -21.20 -12.30
N PHE A 670 21.66 -20.83 -13.50
CA PHE A 670 20.95 -21.03 -14.77
C PHE A 670 21.87 -21.72 -15.80
N PRO A 671 21.32 -22.47 -16.77
CA PRO A 671 22.14 -23.09 -17.82
C PRO A 671 22.72 -22.04 -18.78
N TRP A 672 23.92 -22.28 -19.30
CA TRP A 672 24.24 -21.79 -20.66
C TRP A 672 23.23 -22.38 -21.65
N VAL A 673 22.49 -21.53 -22.36
CA VAL A 673 21.44 -21.94 -23.32
C VAL A 673 21.96 -21.96 -24.75
N LEU A 674 22.56 -20.87 -25.19
CA LEU A 674 23.14 -20.75 -26.53
C LEU A 674 24.54 -21.35 -26.58
N ALA A 675 24.93 -21.78 -27.78
CA ALA A 675 26.29 -22.19 -28.13
C ALA A 675 26.90 -21.32 -29.24
N ASP A 676 26.05 -20.63 -30.03
CA ASP A 676 26.50 -19.71 -31.08
C ASP A 676 26.57 -18.26 -30.56
N TYR A 677 27.80 -17.76 -30.46
CA TYR A 677 28.12 -16.38 -30.07
C TYR A 677 28.91 -15.63 -31.15
N SER A 678 29.01 -16.18 -32.37
CA SER A 678 29.86 -15.69 -33.46
C SER A 678 29.10 -15.36 -34.75
N SER A 679 27.92 -15.95 -34.98
CA SER A 679 27.07 -15.64 -36.15
C SER A 679 26.48 -14.22 -36.08
N GLU A 680 26.23 -13.62 -37.26
CA GLU A 680 25.48 -12.35 -37.40
C GLU A 680 23.99 -12.46 -37.08
N THR A 681 23.43 -13.68 -37.11
CA THR A 681 22.02 -13.96 -36.81
C THR A 681 21.86 -15.32 -36.13
N LEU A 682 21.04 -15.40 -35.09
CA LEU A 682 20.64 -16.65 -34.46
C LEU A 682 19.48 -17.31 -35.23
N ASP A 683 19.61 -18.61 -35.53
CA ASP A 683 18.50 -19.46 -35.99
C ASP A 683 18.12 -20.48 -34.92
N PHE A 684 16.93 -20.36 -34.36
CA PHE A 684 16.39 -21.27 -33.34
C PHE A 684 15.79 -22.57 -33.89
N ASN A 685 15.76 -22.76 -35.22
CA ASN A 685 15.43 -24.06 -35.83
C ASN A 685 16.66 -24.98 -35.88
N LYS A 686 17.87 -24.41 -35.88
CA LYS A 686 19.16 -25.13 -35.95
C LYS A 686 19.59 -25.59 -34.56
N SER A 687 19.71 -26.90 -34.37
CA SER A 687 20.09 -27.50 -33.08
C SER A 687 21.47 -27.07 -32.57
N SER A 688 22.43 -26.76 -33.46
CA SER A 688 23.78 -26.31 -33.07
C SER A 688 23.82 -24.88 -32.52
N THR A 689 22.73 -24.12 -32.61
CA THR A 689 22.60 -22.79 -31.99
C THR A 689 22.51 -22.90 -30.46
N PHE A 690 22.08 -24.06 -29.96
CA PHE A 690 21.89 -24.36 -28.55
C PHE A 690 22.97 -25.28 -28.00
N ARG A 691 23.21 -25.19 -26.70
CA ARG A 691 23.98 -26.16 -25.93
C ARG A 691 23.21 -27.47 -25.77
N ASP A 692 23.93 -28.59 -25.78
CA ASP A 692 23.45 -29.86 -25.21
C ASP A 692 23.17 -29.72 -23.70
N LEU A 693 21.90 -29.54 -23.36
CA LEU A 693 21.40 -29.45 -21.97
C LEU A 693 21.42 -30.80 -21.23
N SER A 694 21.77 -31.91 -21.88
CA SER A 694 21.87 -33.22 -21.23
C SER A 694 23.20 -33.50 -20.51
N LYS A 695 24.18 -32.61 -20.73
CA LYS A 695 25.57 -32.70 -20.23
C LYS A 695 25.96 -31.48 -19.37
N PRO A 696 26.83 -31.66 -18.36
CA PRO A 696 27.47 -30.54 -17.65
C PRO A 696 28.51 -29.85 -18.54
N VAL A 697 28.89 -28.60 -18.19
CA VAL A 697 29.82 -27.75 -18.96
C VAL A 697 31.12 -28.48 -19.33
N GLY A 698 31.72 -29.20 -18.38
CA GLY A 698 32.97 -29.93 -18.57
C GLY A 698 32.93 -30.98 -19.69
N ALA A 699 31.76 -31.59 -19.93
CA ALA A 699 31.55 -32.66 -20.92
C ALA A 699 31.00 -32.18 -22.28
N LEU A 700 30.95 -30.87 -22.53
CA LEU A 700 30.49 -30.31 -23.80
C LEU A 700 31.50 -30.52 -24.94
N ASP A 701 32.77 -30.23 -24.70
CA ASP A 701 33.86 -30.54 -25.65
C ASP A 701 34.42 -31.95 -25.39
N PRO A 702 34.46 -32.86 -26.39
CA PRO A 702 34.96 -34.21 -26.21
C PRO A 702 36.43 -34.31 -25.81
N LYS A 703 37.31 -33.47 -26.37
CA LYS A 703 38.76 -33.55 -26.13
C LYS A 703 39.12 -33.11 -24.72
N ARG A 704 38.42 -32.09 -24.20
CA ARG A 704 38.54 -31.68 -22.79
C ARG A 704 37.87 -32.71 -21.87
N PHE A 705 36.80 -33.37 -22.31
CA PHE A 705 36.18 -34.44 -21.51
C PHE A 705 37.12 -35.62 -21.29
N GLU A 706 37.87 -36.06 -22.31
CA GLU A 706 38.92 -37.09 -22.19
C GLU A 706 39.90 -36.76 -21.03
N VAL A 707 40.35 -35.50 -20.92
CA VAL A 707 41.24 -35.04 -19.83
C VAL A 707 40.57 -35.07 -18.44
N PHE A 708 39.25 -34.92 -18.36
CA PHE A 708 38.50 -35.09 -17.11
C PHE A 708 38.26 -36.57 -16.76
N GLU A 709 38.05 -37.42 -17.76
CA GLU A 709 37.84 -38.87 -17.61
C GLU A 709 39.14 -39.57 -17.20
N ASP A 710 40.27 -39.26 -17.86
CA ASP A 710 41.62 -39.68 -17.46
C ASP A 710 41.92 -39.26 -16.01
N ARG A 711 41.59 -38.01 -15.64
CA ARG A 711 41.75 -37.52 -14.26
C ARG A 711 40.89 -38.32 -13.29
N TYR A 712 39.62 -38.54 -13.60
CA TYR A 712 38.69 -39.29 -12.75
C TYR A 712 39.16 -40.74 -12.52
N HIS A 713 39.74 -41.39 -13.53
CA HIS A 713 40.22 -42.77 -13.43
C HIS A 713 41.64 -42.92 -12.85
N SER A 714 42.52 -41.93 -13.04
CA SER A 714 43.88 -41.93 -12.48
C SER A 714 43.97 -41.36 -11.06
N PHE A 715 42.95 -40.64 -10.58
CA PHE A 715 42.91 -40.13 -9.22
C PHE A 715 42.86 -41.28 -8.20
N CYS A 716 43.85 -41.31 -7.31
CA CYS A 716 43.97 -42.31 -6.26
C CYS A 716 44.47 -41.61 -4.98
N ASP A 717 43.54 -41.38 -4.06
CA ASP A 717 43.75 -40.76 -2.76
C ASP A 717 42.92 -41.56 -1.73
N PRO A 718 43.43 -41.83 -0.51
CA PRO A 718 42.73 -42.65 0.47
C PRO A 718 41.55 -41.91 1.15
N ASP A 719 41.60 -40.58 1.22
CA ASP A 719 40.67 -39.74 1.99
C ASP A 719 39.70 -38.95 1.08
N ILE A 720 40.10 -38.68 -0.17
CA ILE A 720 39.34 -37.89 -1.15
C ILE A 720 38.66 -38.81 -2.19
N PRO A 721 37.32 -38.82 -2.32
CA PRO A 721 36.63 -39.55 -3.37
C PRO A 721 36.88 -38.96 -4.78
N ASN A 722 37.00 -39.82 -5.79
CA ASN A 722 37.22 -39.42 -7.19
C ASN A 722 36.16 -38.44 -7.72
N PHE A 723 36.61 -37.41 -8.44
CA PHE A 723 35.79 -36.32 -9.00
C PHE A 723 36.30 -35.91 -10.38
N TYR A 724 35.40 -35.41 -11.25
CA TYR A 724 35.80 -34.84 -12.55
C TYR A 724 36.27 -33.39 -12.37
N TYR A 725 35.54 -32.60 -11.57
CA TYR A 725 35.72 -31.15 -11.48
C TYR A 725 36.14 -30.68 -10.07
N GLY A 726 37.35 -30.13 -9.98
CA GLY A 726 37.84 -29.46 -8.76
C GLY A 726 37.30 -28.04 -8.57
N SER A 727 36.78 -27.43 -9.64
CA SER A 727 36.03 -26.17 -9.62
C SER A 727 34.53 -26.42 -9.76
N HIS A 728 33.72 -25.60 -9.13
CA HIS A 728 32.25 -25.71 -9.15
C HIS A 728 31.62 -24.68 -10.11
N TYR A 729 30.49 -25.04 -10.73
CA TYR A 729 29.82 -24.20 -11.73
C TYR A 729 29.22 -22.89 -11.17
N SER A 730 29.05 -22.79 -9.85
CA SER A 730 28.61 -21.59 -9.14
C SER A 730 29.44 -21.37 -7.88
N SER A 731 30.00 -20.17 -7.75
CA SER A 731 30.83 -19.74 -6.62
C SER A 731 30.73 -18.22 -6.49
N MET A 732 31.12 -17.68 -5.33
CA MET A 732 31.20 -16.23 -5.13
C MET A 732 32.11 -15.56 -6.17
N GLY A 733 33.20 -16.21 -6.57
CA GLY A 733 34.08 -15.74 -7.65
C GLY A 733 33.37 -15.65 -9.01
N THR A 734 32.59 -16.68 -9.38
CA THR A 734 31.80 -16.69 -10.62
C THR A 734 30.76 -15.56 -10.67
N VAL A 735 30.10 -15.27 -9.54
CA VAL A 735 29.10 -14.19 -9.43
C VAL A 735 29.76 -12.82 -9.54
N LEU A 736 30.85 -12.59 -8.79
CA LEU A 736 31.59 -11.32 -8.80
C LEU A 736 32.31 -11.07 -10.13
N PHE A 737 32.66 -12.12 -10.88
CA PHE A 737 33.16 -12.03 -12.26
C PHE A 737 32.07 -11.47 -13.19
N TYR A 738 30.88 -12.05 -13.20
CA TYR A 738 29.79 -11.58 -14.07
C TYR A 738 29.30 -10.18 -13.69
N LEU A 739 29.04 -9.93 -12.39
CA LEU A 739 28.40 -8.70 -11.92
C LEU A 739 29.37 -7.53 -11.63
N LEU A 740 30.64 -7.66 -12.03
CA LEU A 740 31.74 -6.72 -11.79
C LEU A 740 31.39 -5.23 -12.02
N ARG A 741 30.52 -4.92 -12.99
CA ARG A 741 30.16 -3.54 -13.40
C ARG A 741 29.11 -2.87 -12.49
N LEU A 742 28.49 -3.62 -11.58
CA LEU A 742 27.43 -3.15 -10.68
C LEU A 742 27.87 -3.11 -9.22
N GLU A 743 27.50 -2.07 -8.49
CA GLU A 743 27.59 -2.07 -7.02
C GLU A 743 26.40 -2.83 -6.41
N PRO A 744 26.57 -3.56 -5.29
CA PRO A 744 27.76 -3.63 -4.43
C PRO A 744 28.86 -4.60 -4.92
N PHE A 745 28.67 -5.27 -6.06
CA PHE A 745 29.57 -6.33 -6.54
C PHE A 745 30.94 -5.79 -6.96
N THR A 746 31.03 -4.59 -7.54
CA THR A 746 32.31 -3.92 -7.83
C THR A 746 33.15 -3.73 -6.54
N THR A 747 32.55 -3.22 -5.47
CA THR A 747 33.21 -3.11 -4.15
C THR A 747 33.62 -4.47 -3.60
N LEU A 748 32.78 -5.50 -3.74
CA LEU A 748 33.05 -6.85 -3.22
C LEU A 748 34.16 -7.58 -3.99
N HIS A 749 34.18 -7.47 -5.32
CA HIS A 749 35.28 -7.97 -6.16
C HIS A 749 36.59 -7.31 -5.74
N ARG A 750 36.59 -5.99 -5.53
CA ARG A 750 37.77 -5.27 -5.05
C ARG A 750 38.20 -5.71 -3.65
N ALA A 751 37.28 -5.98 -2.74
CA ALA A 751 37.60 -6.49 -1.41
C ALA A 751 38.28 -7.87 -1.48
N LEU A 752 37.75 -8.78 -2.30
CA LEU A 752 38.32 -10.11 -2.53
C LEU A 752 39.73 -10.04 -3.14
N GLN A 753 39.97 -9.08 -4.04
CA GLN A 753 41.25 -8.84 -4.71
C GLN A 753 42.13 -7.79 -3.98
N GLY A 754 42.09 -7.75 -2.64
CA GLY A 754 43.04 -6.96 -1.82
C GLY A 754 42.94 -5.43 -1.99
N GLY A 755 41.78 -4.92 -2.39
CA GLY A 755 41.46 -3.50 -2.58
C GLY A 755 41.52 -3.01 -4.03
N LYS A 756 41.95 -3.84 -4.98
CA LYS A 756 42.14 -3.50 -6.41
C LYS A 756 41.25 -4.34 -7.33
N PHE A 757 41.20 -4.01 -8.61
CA PHE A 757 40.70 -4.95 -9.62
C PHE A 757 41.76 -6.02 -9.92
N ASP A 758 41.33 -7.13 -10.52
CA ASP A 758 42.25 -8.15 -11.04
C ASP A 758 42.85 -7.72 -12.41
N HIS A 759 43.75 -8.51 -12.97
CA HIS A 759 44.34 -8.28 -14.29
C HIS A 759 43.25 -8.19 -15.38
N ALA A 760 43.32 -7.20 -16.27
CA ALA A 760 42.24 -6.88 -17.21
C ALA A 760 41.79 -8.08 -18.07
N ASP A 761 42.74 -8.89 -18.55
CA ASP A 761 42.45 -10.06 -19.39
C ASP A 761 41.73 -11.20 -18.64
N ARG A 762 41.76 -11.21 -17.29
CA ARG A 762 41.03 -12.15 -16.43
C ARG A 762 39.65 -11.65 -16.01
N LEU A 763 39.37 -10.35 -16.18
CA LEU A 763 38.06 -9.79 -15.88
C LEU A 763 37.05 -10.16 -16.98
N PHE A 764 35.76 -10.12 -16.65
CA PHE A 764 34.70 -10.39 -17.62
C PHE A 764 34.70 -9.32 -18.72
N GLN A 765 35.02 -9.74 -19.95
CA GLN A 765 35.28 -8.85 -21.10
C GLN A 765 34.52 -9.18 -22.39
N SER A 766 34.09 -10.44 -22.59
CA SER A 766 33.40 -10.90 -23.80
C SER A 766 32.48 -12.08 -23.47
N ILE A 767 31.30 -12.13 -24.09
CA ILE A 767 30.40 -13.29 -23.97
C ILE A 767 31.03 -14.52 -24.64
N GLU A 768 31.43 -14.39 -25.91
CA GLU A 768 32.04 -15.46 -26.68
C GLU A 768 33.34 -15.95 -26.03
N GLY A 769 34.24 -15.03 -25.68
CA GLY A 769 35.50 -15.39 -25.03
C GLY A 769 35.30 -16.10 -23.69
N THR A 770 34.25 -15.73 -22.94
CA THR A 770 33.88 -16.46 -21.71
C THR A 770 33.38 -17.86 -22.06
N TYR A 771 32.48 -18.02 -23.04
CA TYR A 771 31.97 -19.33 -23.44
C TYR A 771 33.07 -20.26 -23.98
N GLN A 772 34.00 -19.75 -24.79
CA GLN A 772 35.15 -20.52 -25.28
C GLN A 772 36.12 -20.91 -24.14
N ASN A 773 36.30 -20.05 -23.12
CA ASN A 773 37.02 -20.43 -21.89
C ASN A 773 36.28 -21.55 -21.14
N CYS A 774 34.95 -21.48 -21.02
CA CYS A 774 34.10 -22.54 -20.46
C CYS A 774 34.16 -23.87 -21.24
N LEU A 775 34.70 -23.90 -22.47
CA LEU A 775 34.88 -25.11 -23.29
C LEU A 775 36.32 -25.62 -23.33
N SER A 776 37.32 -24.74 -23.17
CA SER A 776 38.74 -25.07 -23.36
C SER A 776 39.54 -25.22 -22.05
N ASN A 777 39.22 -24.42 -21.02
CA ASN A 777 39.98 -24.43 -19.77
C ASN A 777 39.56 -25.60 -18.86
N THR A 778 40.49 -26.41 -18.36
CA THR A 778 40.17 -27.53 -17.45
C THR A 778 39.87 -27.10 -16.01
N SER A 779 40.06 -25.82 -15.68
CA SER A 779 39.66 -25.21 -14.41
C SER A 779 38.34 -24.43 -14.51
N ASP A 780 37.75 -24.26 -15.70
CA ASP A 780 36.52 -23.47 -15.88
C ASP A 780 35.33 -24.31 -16.35
N VAL A 781 34.34 -24.42 -15.47
CA VAL A 781 33.07 -25.13 -15.68
C VAL A 781 31.87 -24.27 -15.25
N LYS A 782 32.02 -22.95 -15.22
CA LYS A 782 30.99 -21.98 -14.78
C LYS A 782 29.71 -22.09 -15.62
N GLU A 783 28.57 -22.15 -14.93
CA GLU A 783 27.24 -21.98 -15.54
C GLU A 783 26.84 -20.49 -15.54
N LEU A 784 25.63 -20.15 -15.98
CA LEU A 784 25.10 -18.79 -15.95
C LEU A 784 24.40 -18.45 -14.63
N ILE A 785 24.13 -17.16 -14.46
CA ILE A 785 23.30 -16.58 -13.40
C ILE A 785 22.00 -16.00 -14.01
N PRO A 786 20.90 -15.86 -13.24
CA PRO A 786 19.60 -15.44 -13.77
C PRO A 786 19.61 -14.15 -14.60
N GLU A 787 20.52 -13.23 -14.27
CA GLU A 787 20.65 -11.88 -14.84
C GLU A 787 20.78 -11.87 -16.36
N PHE A 788 21.42 -12.90 -16.95
CA PHE A 788 21.55 -13.11 -18.40
C PHE A 788 20.20 -13.21 -19.15
N PHE A 789 19.08 -13.31 -18.43
CA PHE A 789 17.74 -13.52 -18.98
C PHE A 789 16.73 -12.43 -18.57
N TYR A 790 17.18 -11.34 -17.93
CA TYR A 790 16.33 -10.18 -17.61
C TYR A 790 17.03 -8.82 -17.38
N MET A 791 18.34 -8.76 -17.12
CA MET A 791 19.03 -7.52 -16.68
C MET A 791 20.15 -7.13 -17.65
N THR A 792 20.17 -5.90 -18.16
CA THR A 792 21.16 -5.45 -19.16
C THR A 792 22.37 -4.80 -18.52
N GLU A 793 22.20 -4.27 -17.31
CA GLU A 793 23.08 -3.30 -16.68
C GLU A 793 24.45 -3.89 -16.27
N PHE A 794 24.56 -5.22 -16.09
CA PHE A 794 25.85 -5.86 -15.78
C PHE A 794 26.80 -5.94 -16.98
N LEU A 795 26.29 -5.71 -18.19
CA LEU A 795 27.06 -5.74 -19.44
C LEU A 795 27.72 -4.38 -19.76
N VAL A 796 27.21 -3.29 -19.16
CA VAL A 796 27.58 -1.90 -19.47
C VAL A 796 28.34 -1.28 -18.31
N ASN A 797 29.44 -0.57 -18.58
CA ASN A 797 30.25 0.14 -17.59
C ASN A 797 29.65 1.53 -17.28
N SER A 798 28.37 1.57 -16.91
CA SER A 798 27.62 2.82 -16.66
C SER A 798 28.25 3.71 -15.58
N ASN A 799 29.04 3.11 -14.69
CA ASN A 799 29.80 3.79 -13.62
C ASN A 799 31.17 4.33 -14.08
N SER A 800 31.56 4.13 -15.34
CA SER A 800 32.86 4.55 -15.91
C SER A 800 34.09 4.06 -15.12
N TYR A 801 34.05 2.83 -14.61
CA TYR A 801 35.16 2.26 -13.86
C TYR A 801 36.37 1.96 -14.76
N HIS A 802 37.56 2.34 -14.31
CA HIS A 802 38.82 1.99 -14.97
C HIS A 802 39.25 0.56 -14.58
N PHE A 803 38.76 -0.45 -15.30
CA PHE A 803 39.09 -1.85 -15.03
C PHE A 803 40.54 -2.25 -15.37
N GLY A 804 41.23 -1.45 -16.19
CA GLY A 804 42.60 -1.69 -16.62
C GLY A 804 42.75 -1.64 -18.14
N VAL A 805 43.97 -1.94 -18.60
CA VAL A 805 44.31 -2.11 -20.01
C VAL A 805 44.74 -3.56 -20.21
N LYS A 806 44.28 -4.18 -21.29
CA LYS A 806 44.60 -5.57 -21.66
C LYS A 806 46.01 -5.69 -22.26
N GLN A 807 46.44 -6.92 -22.56
CA GLN A 807 47.71 -7.18 -23.25
C GLN A 807 47.73 -6.73 -24.72
N ASP A 808 46.57 -6.57 -25.36
CA ASP A 808 46.44 -6.01 -26.71
C ASP A 808 46.59 -4.47 -26.77
N GLY A 809 46.56 -3.79 -25.61
CA GLY A 809 46.65 -2.34 -25.47
C GLY A 809 45.30 -1.63 -25.31
N GLU A 810 44.18 -2.33 -25.43
CA GLU A 810 42.84 -1.74 -25.31
C GLU A 810 42.39 -1.59 -23.84
N PRO A 811 41.74 -0.48 -23.46
CA PRO A 811 41.14 -0.31 -22.14
C PRO A 811 39.87 -1.17 -22.00
N LEU A 812 39.71 -1.83 -20.85
CA LEU A 812 38.51 -2.64 -20.60
C LEU A 812 37.32 -1.76 -20.18
N GLY A 813 36.33 -1.63 -21.06
CA GLY A 813 35.07 -0.91 -20.85
C GLY A 813 33.85 -1.85 -20.71
N ASP A 814 32.90 -1.73 -21.62
CA ASP A 814 31.71 -2.58 -21.72
C ASP A 814 32.06 -4.04 -22.08
N ILE A 815 31.10 -4.95 -21.97
CA ILE A 815 31.24 -6.33 -22.45
C ILE A 815 31.15 -6.38 -23.97
N SER A 816 32.11 -7.06 -24.62
CA SER A 816 32.00 -7.43 -26.02
C SER A 816 30.84 -8.41 -26.21
N LEU A 817 29.78 -7.93 -26.87
CA LEU A 817 28.59 -8.71 -27.21
C LEU A 817 28.77 -9.47 -28.53
N PRO A 818 28.01 -10.55 -28.76
CA PRO A 818 27.98 -11.27 -30.03
C PRO A 818 27.54 -10.38 -31.21
N PRO A 819 27.96 -10.68 -32.46
CA PRO A 819 27.55 -9.90 -33.64
C PRO A 819 26.02 -9.83 -33.80
N TRP A 820 25.31 -10.94 -33.55
CA TRP A 820 23.85 -10.99 -33.59
C TRP A 820 23.12 -10.05 -32.61
N ALA A 821 23.79 -9.57 -31.55
CA ALA A 821 23.24 -8.59 -30.62
C ALA A 821 23.36 -7.14 -31.12
N LYS A 822 24.06 -6.90 -32.24
CA LYS A 822 24.20 -5.59 -32.91
C LYS A 822 24.72 -4.46 -31.98
N GLY A 823 25.50 -4.83 -30.96
CA GLY A 823 26.00 -3.91 -29.94
C GLY A 823 25.00 -3.47 -28.86
N SER A 824 23.77 -4.01 -28.85
CA SER A 824 22.76 -3.71 -27.82
C SER A 824 22.75 -4.77 -26.71
N ALA A 825 22.94 -4.32 -25.47
CA ALA A 825 22.76 -5.15 -24.29
C ALA A 825 21.29 -5.58 -24.11
N GLU A 826 20.34 -4.74 -24.52
CA GLU A 826 18.91 -5.06 -24.56
C GLU A 826 18.65 -6.25 -25.49
N GLU A 827 19.15 -6.20 -26.72
CA GLU A 827 18.94 -7.28 -27.70
C GLU A 827 19.64 -8.58 -27.29
N PHE A 828 20.83 -8.47 -26.67
CA PHE A 828 21.48 -9.63 -26.06
C PHE A 828 20.58 -10.33 -25.02
N ILE A 829 19.99 -9.58 -24.08
CA ILE A 829 19.13 -10.15 -23.04
C ILE A 829 17.80 -10.67 -23.63
N ASN A 830 17.20 -9.95 -24.58
CA ASN A 830 15.99 -10.40 -25.29
C ASN A 830 16.22 -11.78 -25.92
N LYS A 831 17.29 -11.93 -26.71
CA LYS A 831 17.59 -13.18 -27.43
C LYS A 831 17.97 -14.33 -26.50
N ASN A 832 18.66 -14.07 -25.38
CA ASN A 832 18.89 -15.11 -24.37
C ASN A 832 17.56 -15.57 -23.73
N ARG A 833 16.61 -14.65 -23.46
CA ARG A 833 15.29 -15.01 -22.90
C ARG A 833 14.41 -15.75 -23.91
N GLU A 834 14.38 -15.30 -25.16
CA GLU A 834 13.70 -15.96 -26.28
C GLU A 834 14.26 -17.38 -26.50
N ALA A 835 15.58 -17.55 -26.46
CA ALA A 835 16.23 -18.84 -26.52
C ALA A 835 15.87 -19.74 -25.32
N LEU A 836 15.83 -19.19 -24.10
CA LEU A 836 15.46 -19.93 -22.88
C LEU A 836 14.00 -20.43 -22.92
N GLU A 837 13.06 -19.66 -23.45
CA GLU A 837 11.65 -20.07 -23.57
C GLU A 837 11.34 -20.91 -24.82
N SER A 838 12.27 -20.97 -25.79
CA SER A 838 12.14 -21.72 -27.04
C SER A 838 11.66 -23.17 -26.88
N GLU A 839 11.08 -23.74 -27.94
CA GLU A 839 10.62 -25.14 -27.91
C GLU A 839 11.78 -26.14 -27.76
N TYR A 840 12.96 -25.82 -28.30
CA TYR A 840 14.17 -26.65 -28.12
C TYR A 840 14.54 -26.75 -26.64
N VAL A 841 14.64 -25.62 -25.94
CA VAL A 841 14.97 -25.61 -24.50
C VAL A 841 13.84 -26.19 -23.68
N SER A 842 12.59 -25.80 -23.93
CA SER A 842 11.40 -26.38 -23.29
C SER A 842 11.36 -27.91 -23.39
N SER A 843 11.81 -28.48 -24.52
CA SER A 843 11.88 -29.92 -24.74
C SER A 843 13.05 -30.61 -24.02
N ASN A 844 14.14 -29.91 -23.71
CA ASN A 844 15.40 -30.51 -23.21
C ASN A 844 15.81 -30.09 -21.80
N LEU A 845 15.31 -28.98 -21.26
CA LEU A 845 15.70 -28.38 -19.97
C LEU A 845 15.58 -29.34 -18.77
N HIS A 846 14.63 -30.28 -18.84
CA HIS A 846 14.47 -31.34 -17.84
C HIS A 846 15.76 -32.17 -17.61
N HIS A 847 16.62 -32.34 -18.63
CA HIS A 847 17.90 -33.03 -18.48
C HIS A 847 18.96 -32.21 -17.73
N TRP A 848 18.92 -30.87 -17.83
CA TRP A 848 19.80 -30.00 -17.05
C TRP A 848 19.32 -29.91 -15.60
N ILE A 849 18.00 -29.90 -15.39
CA ILE A 849 17.40 -30.02 -14.06
C ILE A 849 17.78 -31.35 -13.40
N ASP A 850 17.82 -32.47 -14.17
CA ASP A 850 18.32 -33.76 -13.68
C ASP A 850 19.77 -33.69 -13.17
N LEU A 851 20.65 -32.90 -13.80
CA LEU A 851 22.06 -32.69 -13.39
C LEU A 851 22.19 -31.84 -12.12
N VAL A 852 21.44 -30.74 -12.01
CA VAL A 852 21.67 -29.70 -11.00
C VAL A 852 20.80 -29.89 -9.74
N PHE A 853 19.54 -30.28 -9.91
CA PHE A 853 18.57 -30.44 -8.81
C PHE A 853 18.00 -31.86 -8.68
N GLY A 854 18.24 -32.71 -9.68
CA GLY A 854 17.62 -34.02 -9.84
C GLY A 854 18.55 -35.22 -9.63
N TYR A 855 18.17 -36.36 -10.21
CA TYR A 855 18.77 -37.66 -9.88
C TYR A 855 20.21 -37.86 -10.40
N LYS A 856 20.68 -37.06 -11.37
CA LYS A 856 22.06 -37.07 -11.86
C LYS A 856 23.00 -36.16 -11.05
N GLN A 857 22.54 -35.50 -9.97
CA GLN A 857 23.41 -34.69 -9.11
C GLN A 857 24.41 -35.54 -8.31
N ARG A 858 24.06 -36.79 -7.97
CA ARG A 858 24.86 -37.66 -7.07
C ARG A 858 24.80 -39.15 -7.46
N GLY A 859 25.77 -39.92 -6.97
CA GLY A 859 25.81 -41.38 -7.10
C GLY A 859 26.09 -41.86 -8.53
N LYS A 860 25.80 -43.14 -8.83
CA LYS A 860 26.08 -43.75 -10.15
C LYS A 860 25.53 -42.93 -11.34
N PRO A 861 24.31 -42.36 -11.31
CA PRO A 861 23.81 -41.53 -12.41
C PRO A 861 24.55 -40.20 -12.61
N ALA A 862 25.31 -39.73 -11.62
CA ALA A 862 26.21 -38.59 -11.77
C ALA A 862 27.53 -39.00 -12.43
N VAL A 863 28.09 -40.15 -12.06
CA VAL A 863 29.28 -40.73 -12.71
C VAL A 863 28.98 -41.00 -14.19
N GLU A 864 27.87 -41.68 -14.49
CA GLU A 864 27.38 -41.95 -15.87
C GLU A 864 27.06 -40.69 -16.69
N ALA A 865 26.93 -39.53 -16.04
CA ALA A 865 26.65 -38.24 -16.68
C ALA A 865 27.83 -37.25 -16.58
N ALA A 866 29.02 -37.72 -16.19
CA ALA A 866 30.22 -36.90 -16.00
C ALA A 866 29.99 -35.68 -15.09
N ASN A 867 29.20 -35.82 -14.02
CA ASN A 867 28.63 -34.74 -13.21
C ASN A 867 29.04 -34.80 -11.73
N VAL A 868 30.29 -35.22 -11.45
CA VAL A 868 30.83 -35.35 -10.09
C VAL A 868 31.85 -34.22 -9.81
N PHE A 869 31.53 -33.41 -8.81
CA PHE A 869 32.36 -32.30 -8.33
C PHE A 869 33.19 -32.73 -7.10
N TYR A 870 34.10 -31.87 -6.66
CA TYR A 870 34.88 -32.10 -5.44
C TYR A 870 33.97 -32.34 -4.23
N TYR A 871 34.28 -33.34 -3.40
CA TYR A 871 33.34 -33.86 -2.39
C TYR A 871 32.81 -32.79 -1.40
N LEU A 872 33.64 -31.82 -1.01
CA LEU A 872 33.25 -30.72 -0.10
C LEU A 872 32.17 -29.77 -0.67
N THR A 873 31.84 -29.82 -1.97
CA THR A 873 30.74 -29.00 -2.51
C THR A 873 29.36 -29.57 -2.14
N TYR A 874 29.28 -30.82 -1.67
CA TYR A 874 28.04 -31.54 -1.44
C TYR A 874 27.57 -31.50 0.03
N GLU A 875 26.27 -31.27 0.24
CA GLU A 875 25.60 -31.48 1.54
C GLU A 875 25.89 -32.88 2.11
N ASP A 876 26.08 -32.96 3.43
CA ASP A 876 26.40 -34.16 4.21
C ASP A 876 27.77 -34.82 3.92
N ALA A 877 28.71 -34.14 3.24
CA ALA A 877 30.03 -34.69 2.92
C ALA A 877 31.05 -34.68 4.08
N VAL A 878 30.96 -33.70 4.99
CA VAL A 878 31.75 -33.62 6.24
C VAL A 878 30.87 -33.06 7.35
N ASP A 879 30.90 -33.69 8.52
CA ASP A 879 30.24 -33.17 9.72
C ASP A 879 31.15 -32.16 10.45
N LEU A 880 30.88 -30.87 10.25
CA LEU A 880 31.58 -29.78 10.93
C LEU A 880 31.13 -29.59 12.40
N GLU A 881 30.08 -30.25 12.87
CA GLU A 881 29.64 -30.14 14.28
C GLU A 881 30.52 -31.01 15.19
N THR A 882 30.89 -32.23 14.79
CA THR A 882 31.70 -33.17 15.61
C THR A 882 33.22 -32.95 15.61
N MET A 883 33.77 -32.09 14.74
CA MET A 883 35.22 -31.84 14.69
C MET A 883 35.76 -31.18 15.98
N GLU A 884 36.85 -31.67 16.54
CA GLU A 884 37.47 -31.02 17.71
C GLU A 884 38.37 -29.83 17.31
N ASP A 885 39.17 -29.96 16.24
CA ASP A 885 40.07 -28.88 15.80
C ASP A 885 39.29 -27.68 15.20
N GLU A 886 39.55 -26.50 15.76
CA GLU A 886 39.01 -25.22 15.29
C GLU A 886 39.69 -24.73 14.00
N LEU A 887 40.99 -25.02 13.83
CA LEU A 887 41.76 -24.58 12.67
C LEU A 887 41.32 -25.34 11.42
N GLN A 888 41.28 -26.68 11.50
CA GLN A 888 40.77 -27.53 10.42
C GLN A 888 39.30 -27.23 10.09
N ARG A 889 38.44 -27.03 11.11
CA ARG A 889 37.04 -26.60 10.89
C ARG A 889 36.98 -25.27 10.12
N SER A 890 37.73 -24.25 10.54
CA SER A 890 37.72 -22.93 9.88
C SER A 890 38.24 -23.01 8.44
N ALA A 891 39.27 -23.82 8.18
CA ALA A 891 39.80 -24.04 6.84
C ALA A 891 38.77 -24.71 5.91
N LEU A 892 37.99 -25.67 6.42
CA LEU A 892 36.90 -26.31 5.67
C LEU A 892 35.70 -25.37 5.46
N GLU A 893 35.32 -24.56 6.46
CA GLU A 893 34.30 -23.51 6.31
C GLU A 893 34.69 -22.51 5.20
N ASP A 894 35.96 -22.08 5.17
CA ASP A 894 36.53 -21.22 4.13
C ASP A 894 36.61 -21.90 2.76
N GLN A 895 36.91 -23.20 2.69
CA GLN A 895 36.92 -23.94 1.42
C GLN A 895 35.51 -24.10 0.84
N ILE A 896 34.53 -24.47 1.66
CA ILE A 896 33.11 -24.60 1.26
C ILE A 896 32.56 -23.27 0.74
N ALA A 897 32.88 -22.15 1.39
CA ALA A 897 32.40 -20.84 0.98
C ALA A 897 32.98 -20.36 -0.37
N ASN A 898 34.27 -20.56 -0.59
CA ASN A 898 34.98 -19.96 -1.73
C ASN A 898 34.95 -20.83 -2.99
N PHE A 899 35.02 -22.16 -2.85
CA PHE A 899 35.12 -23.08 -4.00
C PHE A 899 33.76 -23.57 -4.52
N GLY A 900 32.67 -23.26 -3.82
CA GLY A 900 31.30 -23.38 -4.30
C GLY A 900 30.49 -24.50 -3.63
N GLN A 901 29.17 -24.31 -3.58
CA GLN A 901 28.23 -25.23 -2.94
C GLN A 901 27.22 -25.76 -3.95
N THR A 902 27.00 -27.08 -3.97
CA THR A 902 25.98 -27.74 -4.78
C THR A 902 24.57 -27.50 -4.20
N PRO A 903 23.50 -27.30 -5.00
CA PRO A 903 22.14 -27.07 -4.50
C PRO A 903 21.60 -28.26 -3.70
N ILE A 904 20.53 -28.08 -2.91
CA ILE A 904 19.80 -29.22 -2.34
C ILE A 904 19.30 -30.11 -3.49
N GLN A 905 19.52 -31.42 -3.42
CA GLN A 905 18.88 -32.36 -4.34
C GLN A 905 17.38 -32.45 -3.99
N ILE A 906 16.53 -31.91 -4.87
CA ILE A 906 15.08 -31.92 -4.74
C ILE A 906 14.54 -33.25 -5.25
N PHE A 907 14.85 -33.61 -6.51
CA PHE A 907 14.25 -34.77 -7.17
C PHE A 907 15.19 -35.98 -7.15
N ARG A 908 14.71 -37.12 -6.65
CA ARG A 908 15.42 -38.42 -6.67
C ARG A 908 14.99 -39.35 -7.80
N LYS A 909 14.18 -38.85 -8.74
CA LYS A 909 13.69 -39.54 -9.94
C LYS A 909 13.98 -38.66 -11.16
N LYS A 910 14.00 -39.27 -12.35
CA LYS A 910 14.13 -38.56 -13.63
C LYS A 910 13.03 -37.50 -13.76
N HIS A 911 13.42 -36.27 -14.06
CA HIS A 911 12.51 -35.16 -14.27
C HIS A 911 11.65 -35.40 -15.53
N PRO A 912 10.34 -35.08 -15.51
CA PRO A 912 9.52 -35.14 -16.72
C PRO A 912 9.94 -34.05 -17.72
N ARG A 913 9.81 -34.33 -19.02
CA ARG A 913 9.83 -33.31 -20.08
C ARG A 913 8.65 -32.34 -19.90
N ARG A 914 8.81 -31.07 -20.30
CA ARG A 914 7.69 -30.11 -20.39
C ARG A 914 6.62 -30.68 -21.32
N GLY A 915 5.35 -30.37 -21.10
CA GLY A 915 4.28 -30.84 -21.99
C GLY A 915 4.46 -30.33 -23.42
N PRO A 916 3.86 -31.00 -24.42
CA PRO A 916 3.81 -30.47 -25.78
C PRO A 916 3.15 -29.08 -25.78
N PRO A 917 3.39 -28.24 -26.80
CA PRO A 917 2.67 -26.99 -26.95
C PRO A 917 1.16 -27.29 -27.00
N ILE A 918 0.41 -26.81 -26.00
CA ILE A 918 -1.03 -27.01 -25.91
C ILE A 918 -1.67 -26.10 -26.97
N PRO A 919 -2.44 -26.62 -27.95
CA PRO A 919 -3.01 -25.81 -29.01
C PRO A 919 -4.30 -25.09 -28.53
N ILE A 920 -4.17 -24.21 -27.54
CA ILE A 920 -5.28 -23.44 -26.95
C ILE A 920 -4.88 -21.97 -26.73
N ALA A 921 -5.56 -21.09 -27.49
CA ALA A 921 -5.91 -19.70 -27.14
C ALA A 921 -4.82 -18.73 -26.59
N HIS A 922 -3.60 -18.74 -27.14
CA HIS A 922 -2.68 -17.58 -27.03
C HIS A 922 -2.18 -17.15 -28.43
N PRO A 923 -3.09 -16.67 -29.31
CA PRO A 923 -2.79 -16.41 -30.71
C PRO A 923 -1.73 -15.33 -30.93
N LEU A 924 -1.71 -14.24 -30.15
CA LEU A 924 -0.70 -13.18 -30.34
C LEU A 924 0.74 -13.68 -30.24
N HIS A 925 1.02 -14.52 -29.25
CA HIS A 925 2.37 -15.04 -28.97
C HIS A 925 2.86 -16.06 -30.01
N PHE A 926 1.98 -16.93 -30.54
CA PHE A 926 2.38 -18.02 -31.43
C PHE A 926 2.04 -17.83 -32.91
N ALA A 927 0.95 -17.10 -33.22
CA ALA A 927 0.43 -16.93 -34.57
C ALA A 927 -0.48 -15.69 -34.67
N PRO A 928 0.07 -14.46 -34.60
CA PRO A 928 -0.73 -13.24 -34.77
C PRO A 928 -1.41 -13.16 -36.15
N SER A 929 -0.99 -13.99 -37.11
CA SER A 929 -1.67 -14.21 -38.39
C SER A 929 -3.01 -14.96 -38.33
N SER A 930 -3.35 -15.58 -37.19
CA SER A 930 -4.55 -16.42 -37.04
C SER A 930 -5.80 -15.65 -36.57
N ILE A 931 -5.63 -14.43 -36.06
CA ILE A 931 -6.72 -13.56 -35.58
C ILE A 931 -7.38 -12.88 -36.78
N ASN A 932 -8.71 -12.95 -36.88
CA ASN A 932 -9.51 -12.26 -37.89
C ASN A 932 -10.74 -11.60 -37.25
N LEU A 933 -11.37 -10.65 -37.96
CA LEU A 933 -12.64 -10.06 -37.55
C LEU A 933 -13.75 -11.11 -37.67
N THR A 934 -14.21 -11.68 -36.55
CA THR A 934 -15.18 -12.77 -36.54
C THR A 934 -16.62 -12.30 -36.37
N SER A 935 -16.87 -11.14 -35.75
CA SER A 935 -18.20 -10.53 -35.69
C SER A 935 -18.21 -9.01 -35.55
N VAL A 936 -19.33 -8.41 -35.97
CA VAL A 936 -19.62 -6.97 -35.87
C VAL A 936 -21.02 -6.81 -35.30
N VAL A 937 -21.12 -6.33 -34.07
CA VAL A 937 -22.41 -6.05 -33.40
C VAL A 937 -22.73 -4.57 -33.57
N SER A 938 -23.83 -4.23 -34.25
CA SER A 938 -24.21 -2.83 -34.55
C SER A 938 -25.48 -2.44 -33.81
N SER A 939 -25.46 -1.34 -33.06
CA SER A 939 -26.57 -0.89 -32.20
C SER A 939 -27.53 0.10 -32.88
N THR A 940 -28.04 -0.23 -34.06
CA THR A 940 -29.03 0.64 -34.75
C THR A 940 -30.38 0.65 -34.03
N SER A 941 -30.93 1.84 -33.77
CA SER A 941 -31.91 2.07 -32.73
C SER A 941 -33.37 1.66 -33.05
N SER A 942 -33.84 0.55 -32.47
CA SER A 942 -35.15 0.46 -31.80
C SER A 942 -35.38 -0.91 -31.13
N SER A 943 -35.72 -0.92 -29.84
CA SER A 943 -35.95 -2.09 -28.96
C SER A 943 -34.73 -3.02 -28.72
N PRO A 944 -34.42 -3.41 -27.47
CA PRO A 944 -33.22 -4.20 -27.16
C PRO A 944 -33.49 -5.72 -27.15
N SER A 945 -33.31 -6.38 -28.31
CA SER A 945 -33.44 -7.84 -28.45
C SER A 945 -32.31 -8.46 -29.30
N ALA A 946 -31.06 -8.26 -28.89
CA ALA A 946 -29.91 -8.93 -29.49
C ALA A 946 -29.62 -10.27 -28.77
N VAL A 947 -30.37 -11.32 -29.12
CA VAL A 947 -30.10 -12.69 -28.65
C VAL A 947 -29.06 -13.34 -29.56
N LEU A 948 -27.95 -13.81 -28.96
CA LEU A 948 -26.98 -14.68 -29.61
C LEU A 948 -26.75 -15.91 -28.75
N TYR A 949 -26.94 -17.10 -29.34
CA TYR A 949 -26.56 -18.38 -28.76
C TYR A 949 -25.31 -18.89 -29.47
N ASP A 950 -24.15 -18.79 -28.81
CA ASP A 950 -22.93 -19.50 -29.21
C ASP A 950 -22.18 -19.88 -27.91
N PRO A 951 -21.80 -21.16 -27.68
CA PRO A 951 -21.68 -21.70 -26.32
C PRO A 951 -20.35 -21.40 -25.60
N PHE A 952 -19.55 -20.45 -26.11
CA PHE A 952 -18.24 -20.09 -25.55
C PHE A 952 -18.20 -18.77 -24.78
N PHE A 953 -19.16 -17.85 -25.00
CA PHE A 953 -19.28 -16.61 -24.22
C PHE A 953 -20.58 -16.59 -23.41
N GLY A 954 -20.47 -16.99 -22.13
CA GLY A 954 -21.57 -17.05 -21.18
C GLY A 954 -22.06 -15.69 -20.68
N ILE A 955 -22.52 -14.81 -21.57
CA ILE A 955 -23.33 -13.64 -21.18
C ILE A 955 -24.70 -14.18 -20.77
N GLY A 956 -24.93 -14.27 -19.45
CA GLY A 956 -26.11 -14.88 -18.86
C GLY A 956 -27.42 -14.26 -19.36
N SER A 957 -28.44 -15.09 -19.55
CA SER A 957 -29.73 -14.74 -20.19
C SER A 957 -30.67 -13.86 -19.35
N ASP A 958 -30.16 -13.18 -18.33
CA ASP A 958 -30.95 -12.34 -17.44
C ASP A 958 -31.02 -10.92 -17.99
N ILE A 959 -32.23 -10.49 -18.38
CA ILE A 959 -32.50 -9.20 -19.01
C ILE A 959 -32.37 -8.07 -17.97
N LEU A 960 -31.13 -7.67 -17.69
CA LEU A 960 -30.83 -6.42 -17.03
C LEU A 960 -31.22 -5.29 -18.00
N SER A 961 -32.25 -4.52 -17.63
CA SER A 961 -32.65 -3.32 -18.36
C SER A 961 -31.47 -2.36 -18.49
N SER A 962 -31.39 -1.62 -19.61
CA SER A 962 -30.27 -0.73 -19.92
C SER A 962 -29.98 0.25 -18.77
N ARG A 963 -29.00 -0.09 -17.93
CA ARG A 963 -28.63 0.69 -16.74
C ARG A 963 -27.79 1.88 -17.18
N LYS A 964 -28.40 3.07 -17.18
CA LYS A 964 -27.69 4.33 -17.42
C LYS A 964 -26.74 4.65 -16.26
N ILE A 965 -25.53 4.13 -16.33
CA ILE A 965 -24.40 4.61 -15.55
C ILE A 965 -24.05 6.01 -16.09
N GLY A 966 -24.17 7.04 -15.27
CA GLY A 966 -23.91 8.41 -15.68
C GLY A 966 -23.99 9.41 -14.53
N SER A 967 -22.99 10.28 -14.45
CA SER A 967 -22.95 11.47 -13.60
C SER A 967 -22.59 12.67 -14.48
N PRO A 968 -22.85 13.93 -14.09
CA PRO A 968 -22.51 15.09 -14.92
C PRO A 968 -21.00 15.22 -15.10
N LEU A 969 -20.58 15.08 -16.36
CA LEU A 969 -19.18 15.14 -16.82
C LEU A 969 -18.71 16.59 -16.96
N ALA A 970 -17.43 16.84 -16.66
CA ALA A 970 -16.82 18.14 -16.88
C ALA A 970 -16.80 18.53 -18.37
N GLU A 971 -17.14 19.78 -18.70
CA GLU A 971 -17.20 20.27 -20.10
C GLU A 971 -15.86 20.17 -20.86
N ASN A 972 -14.75 20.10 -20.14
CA ASN A 972 -13.39 20.08 -20.70
C ASN A 972 -12.72 18.69 -20.74
N ILE A 973 -13.46 17.59 -20.53
CA ILE A 973 -12.89 16.23 -20.50
C ILE A 973 -13.32 15.40 -21.73
N GLU A 974 -12.35 15.05 -22.56
CA GLU A 974 -12.50 13.97 -23.54
C GLU A 974 -12.61 12.61 -22.80
N LEU A 975 -13.79 11.99 -22.85
CA LEU A 975 -13.99 10.64 -22.30
C LEU A 975 -13.17 9.60 -23.07
N GLY A 976 -12.14 9.06 -22.41
CA GLY A 976 -11.33 7.95 -22.91
C GLY A 976 -11.23 6.80 -21.90
N ALA A 977 -10.48 5.76 -22.26
CA ALA A 977 -10.30 4.57 -21.43
C ALA A 977 -9.69 4.90 -20.06
N GLN A 978 -8.80 5.89 -19.98
CA GLN A 978 -8.15 6.33 -18.75
C GLN A 978 -9.12 6.80 -17.64
N CYS A 979 -10.37 7.13 -18.00
CA CYS A 979 -11.39 7.56 -17.05
C CYS A 979 -12.10 6.40 -16.32
N PHE A 980 -11.80 5.15 -16.68
CA PHE A 980 -12.50 3.95 -16.21
C PHE A 980 -11.53 2.82 -15.84
N ALA A 981 -11.80 2.12 -14.74
CA ALA A 981 -11.06 0.90 -14.38
C ALA A 981 -12.00 -0.14 -13.76
N THR A 982 -11.79 -1.42 -14.06
CA THR A 982 -12.51 -2.53 -13.43
C THR A 982 -11.76 -3.03 -12.21
N LEU A 983 -12.43 -3.06 -11.07
CA LEU A 983 -11.91 -3.57 -9.81
C LEU A 983 -12.61 -4.90 -9.46
N GLN A 984 -11.87 -6.01 -9.57
CA GLN A 984 -12.36 -7.34 -9.21
C GLN A 984 -12.01 -7.67 -7.76
N THR A 985 -13.02 -7.99 -6.95
CA THR A 985 -12.84 -8.54 -5.59
C THR A 985 -13.26 -10.01 -5.54
N PRO A 986 -12.91 -10.78 -4.48
CA PRO A 986 -13.37 -12.16 -4.34
C PRO A 986 -14.88 -12.35 -4.15
N SER A 987 -15.70 -11.30 -4.10
CA SER A 987 -17.17 -11.37 -3.96
C SER A 987 -17.91 -10.63 -5.05
N ASP A 988 -17.51 -9.40 -5.38
CA ASP A 988 -18.18 -8.53 -6.35
C ASP A 988 -17.16 -7.86 -7.29
N ASN A 989 -17.65 -7.49 -8.47
CA ASN A 989 -16.92 -6.69 -9.44
C ASN A 989 -17.44 -5.25 -9.41
N PHE A 990 -16.53 -4.28 -9.41
CA PHE A 990 -16.84 -2.86 -9.39
C PHE A 990 -16.26 -2.14 -10.61
N LEU A 991 -16.94 -1.10 -11.06
CA LEU A 991 -16.43 -0.10 -12.00
C LEU A 991 -16.02 1.15 -11.22
N ILE A 992 -14.78 1.55 -11.39
CA ILE A 992 -14.26 2.86 -10.99
C ILE A 992 -14.45 3.82 -12.16
N ALA A 993 -15.01 5.00 -11.92
CA ALA A 993 -15.22 6.03 -12.94
C ALA A 993 -14.89 7.43 -12.40
N CYS A 994 -14.20 8.26 -13.20
CA CYS A 994 -13.85 9.65 -12.85
C CYS A 994 -14.38 10.67 -13.89
N GLY A 995 -13.81 11.88 -13.94
CA GLY A 995 -14.17 12.93 -14.91
C GLY A 995 -15.43 13.75 -14.59
N ASN A 996 -15.90 13.73 -13.33
CA ASN A 996 -17.10 14.48 -12.91
C ASN A 996 -16.77 15.86 -12.31
N TRP A 997 -17.72 16.81 -12.39
CA TRP A 997 -17.62 18.15 -11.77
C TRP A 997 -17.53 18.15 -10.23
N ALA A 998 -17.70 17.00 -9.56
CA ALA A 998 -17.70 16.91 -8.11
C ALA A 998 -16.30 16.65 -7.54
N ASN A 999 -15.25 16.66 -8.36
CA ASN A 999 -13.86 16.39 -8.00
C ASN A 999 -13.70 15.06 -7.26
N SER A 1000 -14.49 14.06 -7.69
CA SER A 1000 -14.57 12.75 -7.09
C SER A 1000 -14.39 11.64 -8.10
N PHE A 1001 -14.03 10.45 -7.63
CA PHE A 1001 -14.24 9.20 -8.37
C PHE A 1001 -15.38 8.40 -7.73
N LEU A 1002 -16.06 7.63 -8.56
CA LEU A 1002 -17.23 6.83 -8.20
C LEU A 1002 -16.86 5.35 -8.22
N VAL A 1003 -17.31 4.61 -7.19
CA VAL A 1003 -17.25 3.15 -7.13
C VAL A 1003 -18.66 2.63 -7.38
N ILE A 1004 -18.85 1.85 -8.44
CA ILE A 1004 -20.16 1.40 -8.91
C ILE A 1004 -20.16 -0.13 -8.97
N SER A 1005 -21.11 -0.79 -8.33
CA SER A 1005 -21.24 -2.26 -8.42
C SER A 1005 -21.70 -2.66 -9.82
N LEU A 1006 -21.02 -3.64 -10.43
CA LEU A 1006 -21.43 -4.20 -11.71
C LEU A 1006 -22.58 -5.22 -11.58
N THR A 1007 -22.84 -5.75 -10.37
CA THR A 1007 -23.92 -6.73 -10.14
C THR A 1007 -25.29 -6.06 -10.09
N ASP A 1008 -25.46 -5.00 -9.30
CA ASP A 1008 -26.74 -4.27 -9.18
C ASP A 1008 -26.77 -2.89 -9.88
N GLY A 1009 -25.62 -2.39 -10.35
CA GLY A 1009 -25.50 -1.10 -11.04
C GLY A 1009 -25.56 0.13 -10.13
N ARG A 1010 -25.53 -0.04 -8.79
CA ARG A 1010 -25.59 1.08 -7.85
C ARG A 1010 -24.21 1.69 -7.63
N MET A 1011 -24.19 3.01 -7.44
CA MET A 1011 -23.04 3.71 -6.85
C MET A 1011 -22.93 3.29 -5.37
N VAL A 1012 -21.84 2.63 -5.03
CA VAL A 1012 -21.51 2.17 -3.66
C VAL A 1012 -20.78 3.27 -2.89
N GLN A 1013 -19.89 3.99 -3.55
CA GLN A 1013 -19.05 5.02 -2.93
C GLN A 1013 -18.78 6.17 -3.91
N SER A 1014 -18.58 7.37 -3.37
CA SER A 1014 -18.10 8.55 -4.10
C SER A 1014 -17.07 9.23 -3.20
N ILE A 1015 -15.82 9.33 -3.65
CA ILE A 1015 -14.68 9.78 -2.82
C ILE A 1015 -14.14 11.09 -3.38
N ARG A 1016 -14.19 12.15 -2.55
CA ARG A 1016 -13.80 13.52 -2.90
C ARG A 1016 -12.69 14.02 -1.96
N GLN A 1017 -11.44 13.71 -2.30
CA GLN A 1017 -10.25 14.27 -1.62
C GLN A 1017 -9.37 15.12 -2.56
N HIS A 1018 -9.40 14.84 -3.87
CA HIS A 1018 -8.78 15.70 -4.87
C HIS A 1018 -9.43 17.10 -4.87
N LYS A 1019 -8.59 18.11 -5.10
CA LYS A 1019 -9.00 19.53 -5.09
C LYS A 1019 -9.68 19.91 -6.40
N ASP A 1020 -9.28 19.28 -7.51
CA ASP A 1020 -9.82 19.49 -8.85
C ASP A 1020 -10.24 18.14 -9.50
N VAL A 1021 -10.79 18.18 -10.71
CA VAL A 1021 -11.39 17.01 -11.38
C VAL A 1021 -10.38 15.86 -11.53
N VAL A 1022 -10.80 14.67 -11.13
CA VAL A 1022 -10.03 13.43 -11.30
C VAL A 1022 -10.07 13.02 -12.77
N SER A 1023 -8.92 13.08 -13.43
CA SER A 1023 -8.74 12.98 -14.89
C SER A 1023 -8.48 11.54 -15.36
N CYS A 1024 -7.79 10.73 -14.55
CA CYS A 1024 -7.48 9.34 -14.88
C CYS A 1024 -7.39 8.44 -13.63
N VAL A 1025 -7.64 7.14 -13.82
CA VAL A 1025 -7.59 6.11 -12.76
C VAL A 1025 -6.84 4.86 -13.24
N ALA A 1026 -6.16 4.17 -12.33
CA ALA A 1026 -5.48 2.91 -12.60
C ALA A 1026 -5.58 1.95 -11.39
N VAL A 1027 -5.85 0.67 -11.64
CA VAL A 1027 -6.02 -0.37 -10.60
C VAL A 1027 -4.96 -1.45 -10.78
N THR A 1028 -4.44 -2.01 -9.69
CA THR A 1028 -3.43 -3.07 -9.74
C THR A 1028 -4.00 -4.41 -10.19
N SER A 1029 -3.14 -5.26 -10.77
CA SER A 1029 -3.51 -6.60 -11.28
C SER A 1029 -4.10 -7.55 -10.22
N ASP A 1030 -3.83 -7.30 -8.94
CA ASP A 1030 -4.38 -8.03 -7.79
C ASP A 1030 -5.61 -7.36 -7.15
N GLY A 1031 -6.03 -6.19 -7.65
CA GLY A 1031 -7.14 -5.41 -7.11
C GLY A 1031 -6.97 -4.96 -5.65
N THR A 1032 -5.74 -4.86 -5.13
CA THR A 1032 -5.51 -4.35 -3.76
C THR A 1032 -5.34 -2.83 -3.69
N ILE A 1033 -4.94 -2.20 -4.79
CA ILE A 1033 -4.60 -0.77 -4.83
C ILE A 1033 -5.26 -0.10 -6.04
N LEU A 1034 -5.73 1.12 -5.81
CA LEU A 1034 -6.19 2.08 -6.82
C LEU A 1034 -5.26 3.31 -6.79
N ALA A 1035 -4.96 3.88 -7.95
CA ALA A 1035 -4.31 5.19 -8.10
C ALA A 1035 -5.23 6.13 -8.90
N THR A 1036 -5.28 7.41 -8.51
CA THR A 1036 -6.11 8.44 -9.15
C THR A 1036 -5.29 9.70 -9.41
N GLY A 1037 -5.42 10.27 -10.61
CA GLY A 1037 -4.73 11.49 -11.03
C GLY A 1037 -5.75 12.61 -11.26
N SER A 1038 -5.34 13.86 -11.05
CA SER A 1038 -6.23 15.02 -11.11
C SER A 1038 -5.59 16.20 -11.82
N TYR A 1039 -6.45 17.17 -12.16
CA TYR A 1039 -6.03 18.52 -12.57
C TYR A 1039 -5.36 19.30 -11.43
N ASP A 1040 -5.44 18.85 -10.18
CA ASP A 1040 -4.73 19.44 -9.03
C ASP A 1040 -3.21 19.12 -8.97
N THR A 1041 -2.67 18.58 -10.06
CA THR A 1041 -1.27 18.11 -10.26
C THR A 1041 -0.78 17.01 -9.30
N THR A 1042 -1.66 16.45 -8.45
CA THR A 1042 -1.33 15.34 -7.56
C THR A 1042 -1.84 13.99 -8.06
N VAL A 1043 -1.21 12.93 -7.57
CA VAL A 1043 -1.68 11.55 -7.72
C VAL A 1043 -1.94 10.96 -6.33
N MET A 1044 -3.14 10.45 -6.09
CA MET A 1044 -3.51 9.82 -4.82
C MET A 1044 -3.56 8.30 -4.96
N VAL A 1045 -3.04 7.59 -3.95
CA VAL A 1045 -2.97 6.12 -3.91
C VAL A 1045 -3.85 5.61 -2.78
N TRP A 1046 -4.64 4.58 -3.04
CA TRP A 1046 -5.73 4.12 -2.19
C TRP A 1046 -5.64 2.62 -1.94
N GLU A 1047 -5.87 2.19 -0.69
CA GLU A 1047 -6.04 0.76 -0.36
C GLU A 1047 -7.50 0.34 -0.59
N VAL A 1048 -7.67 -0.81 -1.27
CA VAL A 1048 -8.97 -1.44 -1.51
C VAL A 1048 -9.28 -2.43 -0.39
N SER A 1049 -10.42 -2.26 0.26
CA SER A 1049 -10.87 -3.15 1.34
C SER A 1049 -11.41 -4.47 0.77
N ARG A 1050 -10.95 -5.60 1.30
CA ARG A 1050 -11.44 -6.94 0.96
C ARG A 1050 -12.43 -7.46 2.01
N VAL A 1051 -13.42 -6.64 2.37
CA VAL A 1051 -14.50 -7.04 3.30
C VAL A 1051 -15.56 -7.84 2.54
N ARG A 1052 -15.85 -9.07 3.01
CA ARG A 1052 -16.99 -9.86 2.54
C ARG A 1052 -18.16 -9.73 3.52
N ALA A 1053 -19.31 -9.27 3.03
CA ALA A 1053 -20.56 -9.34 3.76
C ALA A 1053 -20.90 -10.80 4.12
N ALA A 1054 -21.20 -11.06 5.39
CA ALA A 1054 -21.42 -12.41 5.92
C ALA A 1054 -22.83 -12.55 6.51
N GLU A 1055 -23.86 -12.57 5.65
CA GLU A 1055 -25.22 -12.87 6.09
C GLU A 1055 -25.35 -14.32 6.61
N LYS A 1056 -25.27 -14.50 7.93
CA LYS A 1056 -26.00 -15.58 8.60
C LYS A 1056 -26.37 -15.21 10.03
N ARG A 1057 -27.69 -15.05 10.24
CA ARG A 1057 -28.32 -14.61 11.49
C ARG A 1057 -27.95 -15.51 12.66
N VAL A 1058 -27.26 -14.95 13.65
CA VAL A 1058 -27.36 -15.38 15.05
C VAL A 1058 -28.07 -14.26 15.81
N ARG A 1059 -29.16 -14.58 16.51
CA ARG A 1059 -29.83 -13.60 17.37
C ARG A 1059 -29.04 -13.51 18.68
N ASN A 1060 -28.61 -12.31 19.07
CA ASN A 1060 -28.92 -11.71 20.38
C ASN A 1060 -28.24 -10.33 20.57
N ALA A 1061 -29.01 -9.41 21.15
CA ALA A 1061 -28.62 -8.21 21.90
C ALA A 1061 -27.50 -7.27 21.36
N VAL A 1062 -27.96 -6.16 20.75
CA VAL A 1062 -27.49 -4.78 20.98
C VAL A 1062 -25.97 -4.51 21.00
N THR A 1063 -25.43 -4.05 19.87
CA THR A 1063 -24.91 -2.66 19.69
C THR A 1063 -24.60 -2.47 18.20
N GLU A 1064 -25.59 -2.03 17.42
CA GLU A 1064 -25.40 -1.78 15.98
C GLU A 1064 -24.80 -0.38 15.75
N MET A 1065 -23.47 -0.29 15.73
CA MET A 1065 -22.82 0.81 15.01
C MET A 1065 -22.99 0.58 13.51
N HIS A 1066 -23.46 1.60 12.78
CA HIS A 1066 -23.48 1.59 11.31
C HIS A 1066 -22.06 1.62 10.73
N ARG A 1067 -21.43 0.45 10.64
CA ARG A 1067 -20.26 0.27 9.77
C ARG A 1067 -20.72 0.44 8.32
N LYS A 1068 -20.42 1.60 7.72
CA LYS A 1068 -20.45 1.74 6.26
C LYS A 1068 -19.48 0.73 5.67
N GLU A 1069 -19.94 -0.12 4.76
CA GLU A 1069 -19.06 -0.99 3.97
C GLU A 1069 -18.41 -0.15 2.86
N TYR A 1070 -17.22 0.40 3.15
CA TYR A 1070 -16.41 1.11 2.16
C TYR A 1070 -15.53 0.12 1.38
N VAL A 1071 -15.61 0.18 0.05
CA VAL A 1071 -14.83 -0.69 -0.86
C VAL A 1071 -13.42 -0.13 -1.04
N VAL A 1072 -13.27 1.19 -1.03
CA VAL A 1072 -11.99 1.91 -1.07
C VAL A 1072 -11.88 2.77 0.19
N ALA A 1073 -10.68 2.91 0.75
CA ALA A 1073 -10.47 3.76 1.92
C ALA A 1073 -10.93 5.22 1.67
N GLU A 1074 -11.59 5.86 2.66
CA GLU A 1074 -12.06 7.26 2.51
C GLU A 1074 -10.92 8.28 2.48
N THR A 1075 -9.70 7.90 2.89
CA THR A 1075 -8.46 8.68 2.81
C THR A 1075 -7.39 7.94 2.01
N PRO A 1076 -6.58 8.64 1.19
CA PRO A 1076 -5.49 8.01 0.46
C PRO A 1076 -4.34 7.63 1.39
N PHE A 1077 -3.63 6.55 1.05
CA PHE A 1077 -2.42 6.09 1.75
C PHE A 1077 -1.19 6.93 1.37
N HIS A 1078 -1.11 7.39 0.11
CA HIS A 1078 -0.11 8.36 -0.35
C HIS A 1078 -0.76 9.49 -1.16
N ILE A 1079 -0.19 10.68 -1.04
CA ILE A 1079 -0.41 11.81 -1.95
C ILE A 1079 0.94 12.13 -2.58
N LEU A 1080 1.05 11.86 -3.88
CA LEU A 1080 2.26 11.98 -4.66
C LEU A 1080 2.26 13.31 -5.41
N CYS A 1081 3.37 14.05 -5.32
CA CYS A 1081 3.58 15.33 -5.99
C CYS A 1081 4.84 15.27 -6.85
N GLY A 1082 4.92 16.13 -7.87
CA GLY A 1082 6.09 16.22 -8.75
C GLY A 1082 5.83 16.70 -10.18
N HIS A 1083 4.58 17.02 -10.52
CA HIS A 1083 4.17 17.56 -11.83
C HIS A 1083 3.81 19.04 -11.75
N ASP A 1084 4.05 19.76 -12.84
CA ASP A 1084 3.79 21.21 -12.97
C ASP A 1084 2.45 21.52 -13.68
N ASP A 1085 1.86 20.53 -14.39
CA ASP A 1085 0.57 20.62 -15.08
C ASP A 1085 -0.27 19.33 -14.85
N ILE A 1086 -1.51 19.31 -15.33
CA ILE A 1086 -2.51 18.28 -15.10
C ILE A 1086 -2.01 16.85 -15.38
N ILE A 1087 -2.38 15.90 -14.51
CA ILE A 1087 -2.14 14.47 -14.76
C ILE A 1087 -3.07 14.00 -15.89
N THR A 1088 -2.53 13.32 -16.90
CA THR A 1088 -3.28 12.87 -18.09
C THR A 1088 -3.44 11.35 -18.14
N CYS A 1089 -2.44 10.60 -17.66
CA CYS A 1089 -2.44 9.14 -17.68
C CYS A 1089 -1.66 8.54 -16.49
N LEU A 1090 -2.03 7.33 -16.09
CA LEU A 1090 -1.47 6.62 -14.93
C LEU A 1090 -1.21 5.14 -15.23
N PHE A 1091 -0.19 4.61 -14.58
CA PHE A 1091 0.09 3.18 -14.47
C PHE A 1091 0.50 2.86 -13.02
N VAL A 1092 0.13 1.68 -12.53
CA VAL A 1092 0.47 1.23 -11.17
C VAL A 1092 0.78 -0.27 -11.15
N SER A 1093 1.86 -0.67 -10.47
CA SER A 1093 2.26 -2.08 -10.35
C SER A 1093 2.82 -2.41 -8.97
N VAL A 1094 2.23 -3.44 -8.34
CA VAL A 1094 2.70 -4.04 -7.07
C VAL A 1094 3.95 -4.90 -7.29
N GLU A 1095 4.11 -5.46 -8.49
CA GLU A 1095 5.24 -6.31 -8.88
C GLU A 1095 6.53 -5.51 -9.04
N LEU A 1096 6.42 -4.31 -9.61
CA LEU A 1096 7.53 -3.37 -9.82
C LEU A 1096 7.66 -2.32 -8.69
N ASP A 1097 6.71 -2.27 -7.76
CA ASP A 1097 6.60 -1.26 -6.67
C ASP A 1097 6.64 0.19 -7.19
N VAL A 1098 5.91 0.48 -8.27
CA VAL A 1098 5.86 1.82 -8.88
C VAL A 1098 4.43 2.31 -9.12
N VAL A 1099 4.27 3.61 -8.91
CA VAL A 1099 3.27 4.45 -9.58
C VAL A 1099 4.01 5.25 -10.64
N ILE A 1100 3.45 5.31 -11.85
CA ILE A 1100 4.00 6.08 -12.96
C ILE A 1100 2.89 6.99 -13.48
N SER A 1101 3.14 8.30 -13.49
CA SER A 1101 2.22 9.35 -13.93
C SER A 1101 2.75 10.09 -15.15
N GLY A 1102 1.91 10.29 -16.15
CA GLY A 1102 2.16 11.22 -17.25
C GLY A 1102 1.37 12.51 -17.07
N SER A 1103 1.96 13.63 -17.44
CA SER A 1103 1.34 14.95 -17.37
C SER A 1103 1.44 15.68 -18.71
N LYS A 1104 0.59 16.71 -18.82
CA LYS A 1104 0.64 17.72 -19.88
C LYS A 1104 1.92 18.59 -19.83
N ASP A 1105 2.67 18.59 -18.73
CA ASP A 1105 4.00 19.24 -18.61
C ASP A 1105 5.13 18.59 -19.45
N GLY A 1106 4.78 17.56 -20.22
CA GLY A 1106 5.68 16.79 -21.08
C GLY A 1106 6.61 15.84 -20.32
N THR A 1107 6.33 15.57 -19.05
CA THR A 1107 7.08 14.64 -18.21
C THR A 1107 6.27 13.44 -17.76
N CYS A 1108 7.01 12.37 -17.46
CA CYS A 1108 6.50 11.16 -16.84
C CYS A 1108 7.26 10.92 -15.53
N VAL A 1109 6.60 11.08 -14.39
CA VAL A 1109 7.20 10.95 -13.05
C VAL A 1109 6.95 9.55 -12.49
N PHE A 1110 7.92 9.05 -11.71
CA PHE A 1110 7.92 7.73 -11.10
C PHE A 1110 8.02 7.90 -9.58
N HIS A 1111 7.11 7.27 -8.84
CA HIS A 1111 7.18 7.16 -7.38
C HIS A 1111 7.15 5.69 -6.95
N THR A 1112 7.80 5.36 -5.83
CA THR A 1112 7.64 4.03 -5.21
C THR A 1112 6.21 3.88 -4.69
N LEU A 1113 5.56 2.77 -5.01
CA LEU A 1113 4.15 2.57 -4.65
C LEU A 1113 3.97 2.44 -3.12
N ARG A 1114 4.92 1.82 -2.43
CA ARG A 1114 4.83 1.59 -0.98
C ARG A 1114 5.36 2.72 -0.11
N GLU A 1115 6.43 3.41 -0.50
CA GLU A 1115 7.02 4.50 0.31
C GLU A 1115 6.62 5.90 -0.16
N GLY A 1116 5.98 6.04 -1.32
CA GLY A 1116 5.58 7.32 -1.90
C GLY A 1116 6.76 8.20 -2.37
N ARG A 1117 7.97 7.64 -2.44
CA ARG A 1117 9.20 8.39 -2.75
C ARG A 1117 9.33 8.59 -4.25
N TYR A 1118 9.64 9.82 -4.68
CA TYR A 1118 10.10 10.10 -6.03
C TYR A 1118 11.34 9.25 -6.37
N VAL A 1119 11.32 8.58 -7.53
CA VAL A 1119 12.40 7.73 -8.05
C VAL A 1119 13.15 8.45 -9.17
N ARG A 1120 12.41 8.96 -10.15
CA ARG A 1120 12.93 9.63 -11.37
C ARG A 1120 11.80 10.35 -12.10
N SER A 1121 12.16 11.15 -13.09
CA SER A 1121 11.26 11.59 -14.15
C SER A 1121 11.90 11.37 -15.52
N LEU A 1122 11.07 11.12 -16.53
CA LEU A 1122 11.41 11.13 -17.94
C LEU A 1122 10.75 12.36 -18.59
N ARG A 1123 11.33 12.88 -19.67
CA ARG A 1123 10.75 13.99 -20.44
C ARG A 1123 10.58 13.55 -21.90
N HIS A 1124 9.47 13.93 -22.53
CA HIS A 1124 9.25 13.71 -23.96
C HIS A 1124 10.35 14.41 -24.77
N PRO A 1125 10.95 13.81 -25.81
CA PRO A 1125 12.13 14.40 -26.45
C PRO A 1125 11.87 15.75 -27.13
N SER A 1126 10.64 15.98 -27.60
CA SER A 1126 10.10 17.24 -28.11
C SER A 1126 9.53 18.17 -27.04
N GLY A 1127 9.34 17.69 -25.81
CA GLY A 1127 8.63 18.39 -24.73
C GLY A 1127 7.10 18.38 -24.83
N SER A 1128 6.52 17.73 -25.85
CA SER A 1128 5.07 17.62 -26.08
C SER A 1128 4.29 17.01 -24.91
N ALA A 1129 3.01 17.34 -24.78
CA ALA A 1129 2.16 16.86 -23.71
C ALA A 1129 1.96 15.34 -23.81
N LEU A 1130 2.08 14.62 -22.69
CA LEU A 1130 1.80 13.18 -22.67
C LEU A 1130 0.28 12.96 -22.68
N SER A 1131 -0.22 12.11 -23.57
CA SER A 1131 -1.64 11.75 -23.61
C SER A 1131 -1.89 10.32 -23.11
N LYS A 1132 -0.97 9.38 -23.37
CA LYS A 1132 -1.13 7.96 -23.04
C LYS A 1132 0.19 7.34 -22.56
N LEU A 1133 0.08 6.39 -21.63
CA LEU A 1133 1.17 5.71 -20.94
C LEU A 1133 0.79 4.22 -20.85
N VAL A 1134 1.68 3.34 -21.31
CA VAL A 1134 1.53 1.88 -21.14
C VAL A 1134 2.86 1.33 -20.63
N ALA A 1135 2.83 0.48 -19.60
CA ALA A 1135 4.02 -0.18 -19.09
C ALA A 1135 3.79 -1.69 -18.94
N SER A 1136 4.81 -2.48 -19.29
CA SER A 1136 4.84 -3.93 -19.13
C SER A 1136 5.44 -4.31 -17.78
N ARG A 1137 5.00 -5.44 -17.23
CA ARG A 1137 5.59 -6.11 -16.04
C ARG A 1137 7.10 -6.30 -16.13
N HIS A 1138 7.65 -6.31 -17.35
CA HIS A 1138 9.09 -6.41 -17.63
C HIS A 1138 9.84 -5.06 -17.61
N GLY A 1139 9.22 -3.98 -17.13
CA GLY A 1139 9.86 -2.66 -17.03
C GLY A 1139 10.09 -1.96 -18.38
N ARG A 1140 9.31 -2.30 -19.41
CA ARG A 1140 9.26 -1.59 -20.71
C ARG A 1140 8.09 -0.61 -20.69
N ILE A 1141 8.34 0.64 -21.08
CA ILE A 1141 7.41 1.77 -20.88
C ILE A 1141 7.26 2.53 -22.19
N VAL A 1142 6.02 2.73 -22.65
CA VAL A 1142 5.70 3.47 -23.86
C VAL A 1142 4.93 4.74 -23.50
N LEU A 1143 5.49 5.88 -23.90
CA LEU A 1143 4.85 7.19 -23.84
C LEU A 1143 4.28 7.52 -25.23
N TYR A 1144 3.17 8.25 -25.28
CA TYR A 1144 2.56 8.72 -26.52
C TYR A 1144 1.98 10.14 -26.35
N SER A 1145 2.31 11.02 -27.29
CA SER A 1145 1.75 12.37 -27.39
C SER A 1145 0.73 12.46 -28.54
N ASP A 1146 -0.37 13.16 -28.30
CA ASP A 1146 -1.32 13.52 -29.37
C ASP A 1146 -0.85 14.75 -30.18
N ASP A 1147 0.15 15.51 -29.70
CA ASP A 1147 0.64 16.74 -30.36
C ASP A 1147 1.59 16.42 -31.54
N ASP A 1148 2.44 15.42 -31.40
CA ASP A 1148 3.42 14.99 -32.42
C ASP A 1148 3.20 13.57 -32.96
N LEU A 1149 2.13 12.88 -32.51
CA LEU A 1149 1.67 11.58 -33.01
C LEU A 1149 2.75 10.48 -32.94
N SER A 1150 3.64 10.55 -31.96
CA SER A 1150 4.78 9.64 -31.79
C SER A 1150 4.64 8.72 -30.58
N LEU A 1151 5.15 7.49 -30.71
CA LEU A 1151 5.33 6.52 -29.62
C LEU A 1151 6.81 6.48 -29.24
N HIS A 1152 7.14 6.68 -27.96
CA HIS A 1152 8.49 6.59 -27.43
C HIS A 1152 8.62 5.46 -26.40
N LEU A 1153 9.50 4.48 -26.67
CA LEU A 1153 9.79 3.35 -25.79
C LEU A 1153 11.02 3.65 -24.92
N TYR A 1154 10.87 3.43 -23.62
CA TYR A 1154 11.91 3.55 -22.59
C TYR A 1154 12.00 2.25 -21.77
N CYS A 1155 13.13 2.01 -21.12
CA CYS A 1155 13.18 1.09 -19.97
C CYS A 1155 12.79 1.82 -18.67
N ILE A 1156 12.47 1.05 -17.62
CA ILE A 1156 12.23 1.54 -16.25
C ILE A 1156 13.43 2.29 -15.66
N ASN A 1157 14.64 2.02 -16.17
CA ASN A 1157 15.86 2.76 -15.83
C ASN A 1157 16.07 4.05 -16.66
N GLY A 1158 15.10 4.44 -17.48
CA GLY A 1158 15.00 5.74 -18.15
C GLY A 1158 15.80 5.90 -19.44
N LYS A 1159 16.52 4.86 -19.89
CA LYS A 1159 17.13 4.83 -21.22
C LYS A 1159 16.02 4.79 -22.28
N HIS A 1160 16.06 5.71 -23.23
CA HIS A 1160 15.24 5.66 -24.45
C HIS A 1160 15.76 4.54 -25.37
N ILE A 1161 14.84 3.75 -25.91
CA ILE A 1161 15.14 2.54 -26.71
C ILE A 1161 14.76 2.75 -28.19
N SER A 1162 13.55 3.27 -28.44
CA SER A 1162 12.98 3.37 -29.79
C SER A 1162 11.92 4.47 -29.90
N THR A 1163 11.75 5.03 -31.09
CA THR A 1163 10.66 5.94 -31.45
C THR A 1163 9.93 5.39 -32.66
N SER A 1164 8.60 5.51 -32.71
CA SER A 1164 7.84 5.17 -33.92
C SER A 1164 6.60 6.03 -34.08
N GLU A 1165 6.40 6.59 -35.27
CA GLU A 1165 5.21 7.36 -35.64
C GLU A 1165 3.95 6.49 -35.63
N SER A 1166 2.82 7.03 -35.18
CA SER A 1166 1.52 6.34 -35.20
C SER A 1166 0.82 6.39 -36.56
N ASN A 1167 1.14 7.41 -37.37
CA ASN A 1167 0.49 7.79 -38.62
C ASN A 1167 -1.00 8.18 -38.46
N GLY A 1168 -1.38 8.67 -37.27
CA GLY A 1168 -2.72 9.18 -36.96
C GLY A 1168 -3.05 9.15 -35.46
N ARG A 1169 -4.01 9.95 -35.00
CA ARG A 1169 -4.37 10.03 -33.57
C ARG A 1169 -4.77 8.65 -33.03
N LEU A 1170 -4.08 8.20 -31.98
CA LEU A 1170 -4.42 6.97 -31.25
C LEU A 1170 -5.37 7.32 -30.12
N ASN A 1171 -6.55 6.71 -30.13
CA ASN A 1171 -7.56 6.90 -29.08
C ASN A 1171 -7.37 5.88 -27.94
N CYS A 1172 -6.84 4.70 -28.25
CA CYS A 1172 -6.60 3.64 -27.29
C CYS A 1172 -5.30 2.87 -27.63
N VAL A 1173 -4.56 2.52 -26.59
CA VAL A 1173 -3.29 1.79 -26.65
C VAL A 1173 -3.31 0.82 -25.47
N GLU A 1174 -3.26 -0.48 -25.77
CA GLU A 1174 -3.42 -1.56 -24.79
C GLU A 1174 -2.26 -2.56 -24.87
N LEU A 1175 -2.01 -3.27 -23.77
CA LEU A 1175 -0.96 -4.28 -23.68
C LEU A 1175 -1.55 -5.70 -23.82
N SER A 1176 -0.83 -6.59 -24.51
CA SER A 1176 -1.17 -8.01 -24.57
C SER A 1176 -1.01 -8.72 -23.23
N SER A 1177 -1.72 -9.83 -23.00
CA SER A 1177 -1.65 -10.57 -21.72
C SER A 1177 -0.27 -11.18 -21.46
N CYS A 1178 0.48 -11.51 -22.52
CA CYS A 1178 1.91 -11.88 -22.41
C CYS A 1178 2.86 -10.71 -22.08
N GLY A 1179 2.45 -9.45 -22.29
CA GLY A 1179 3.24 -8.25 -22.01
C GLY A 1179 4.28 -7.89 -23.08
N GLU A 1180 4.26 -8.55 -24.24
CA GLU A 1180 5.23 -8.42 -25.35
C GLU A 1180 4.71 -7.63 -26.56
N PHE A 1181 3.39 -7.46 -26.69
CA PHE A 1181 2.78 -6.77 -27.82
C PHE A 1181 1.93 -5.57 -27.37
N LEU A 1182 2.04 -4.48 -28.12
CA LEU A 1182 1.27 -3.26 -27.93
C LEU A 1182 0.20 -3.18 -29.01
N VAL A 1183 -1.07 -3.10 -28.62
CA VAL A 1183 -2.22 -3.04 -29.54
C VAL A 1183 -2.75 -1.61 -29.56
N CYS A 1184 -2.59 -0.93 -30.70
CA CYS A 1184 -2.93 0.49 -30.89
C CYS A 1184 -4.15 0.62 -31.81
N ALA A 1185 -5.09 1.51 -31.49
CA ALA A 1185 -6.19 1.87 -32.38
C ALA A 1185 -6.63 3.34 -32.21
N GLY A 1186 -7.34 3.87 -33.21
CA GLY A 1186 -7.75 5.27 -33.23
C GLY A 1186 -8.55 5.68 -34.47
N ASP A 1187 -8.34 6.92 -34.92
CA ASP A 1187 -9.21 7.57 -35.90
C ASP A 1187 -9.24 6.89 -37.28
N GLN A 1188 -8.15 6.24 -37.68
CA GLN A 1188 -8.04 5.51 -38.95
C GLN A 1188 -8.87 4.20 -38.98
N GLY A 1189 -9.48 3.79 -37.87
CA GLY A 1189 -10.29 2.56 -37.80
C GLY A 1189 -9.51 1.25 -38.03
N GLN A 1190 -8.19 1.31 -37.89
CA GLN A 1190 -7.29 0.15 -37.95
C GLN A 1190 -6.85 -0.25 -36.54
N ILE A 1191 -6.64 -1.55 -36.33
CA ILE A 1191 -5.95 -2.06 -35.15
C ILE A 1191 -4.52 -2.45 -35.56
N ILE A 1192 -3.52 -1.89 -34.89
CA ILE A 1192 -2.10 -2.08 -35.20
C ILE A 1192 -1.44 -2.78 -34.02
N VAL A 1193 -0.88 -3.97 -34.25
CA VAL A 1193 -0.09 -4.70 -33.26
C VAL A 1193 1.39 -4.40 -33.50
N ARG A 1194 2.06 -3.89 -32.47
CA ARG A 1194 3.50 -3.61 -32.44
C ARG A 1194 4.19 -4.52 -31.44
N SER A 1195 5.50 -4.74 -31.61
CA SER A 1195 6.32 -5.34 -30.55
C SER A 1195 6.65 -4.30 -29.47
N MET A 1196 6.51 -4.67 -28.20
CA MET A 1196 7.04 -3.88 -27.06
C MET A 1196 8.59 -3.87 -27.03
N ASN A 1197 9.25 -4.70 -27.84
CA ASN A 1197 10.70 -4.78 -27.86
C ASN A 1197 11.34 -3.66 -28.70
N SER A 1198 10.72 -3.31 -29.84
CA SER A 1198 11.25 -2.35 -30.83
C SER A 1198 10.27 -1.25 -31.29
N LEU A 1199 8.98 -1.33 -30.92
CA LEU A 1199 7.84 -0.58 -31.50
C LEU A 1199 7.51 -0.89 -32.98
N GLU A 1200 8.23 -1.82 -33.62
CA GLU A 1200 7.96 -2.24 -35.00
C GLU A 1200 6.58 -2.90 -35.14
N ILE A 1201 5.96 -2.73 -36.30
CA ILE A 1201 4.59 -3.18 -36.57
C ILE A 1201 4.61 -4.65 -37.01
N VAL A 1202 4.15 -5.54 -36.12
CA VAL A 1202 4.01 -6.97 -36.33
C VAL A 1202 2.79 -7.27 -37.22
N ARG A 1203 1.70 -6.50 -37.08
CA ARG A 1203 0.48 -6.68 -37.86
C ARG A 1203 -0.38 -5.42 -37.91
N ARG A 1204 -1.12 -5.26 -39.01
CA ARG A 1204 -2.25 -4.32 -39.14
C ARG A 1204 -3.50 -5.11 -39.46
N TYR A 1205 -4.60 -4.80 -38.78
CA TYR A 1205 -5.94 -5.28 -39.11
C TYR A 1205 -6.77 -4.09 -39.59
N THR A 1206 -7.25 -4.16 -40.82
CA THR A 1206 -8.19 -3.17 -41.38
C THR A 1206 -9.58 -3.44 -40.83
N GLY A 1207 -10.07 -2.58 -39.93
CA GLY A 1207 -11.45 -2.59 -39.49
C GLY A 1207 -12.39 -1.99 -40.54
N VAL A 1208 -13.64 -1.71 -40.14
CA VAL A 1208 -14.71 -1.20 -41.02
C VAL A 1208 -14.53 0.30 -41.39
N GLY A 1209 -13.30 0.83 -41.33
CA GLY A 1209 -12.98 2.24 -41.60
C GLY A 1209 -13.61 3.25 -40.63
N LYS A 1210 -14.13 2.79 -39.48
CA LYS A 1210 -14.77 3.62 -38.45
C LYS A 1210 -13.79 3.94 -37.33
N VAL A 1211 -13.81 5.19 -36.84
CA VAL A 1211 -13.05 5.62 -35.65
C VAL A 1211 -13.27 4.64 -34.48
N ILE A 1212 -12.18 4.04 -34.00
CA ILE A 1212 -12.18 3.21 -32.79
C ILE A 1212 -11.94 4.15 -31.60
N THR A 1213 -12.80 4.05 -30.58
CA THR A 1213 -12.77 4.90 -29.38
C THR A 1213 -12.36 4.14 -28.13
N SER A 1214 -12.57 2.82 -28.10
CA SER A 1214 -12.08 1.94 -27.03
C SER A 1214 -11.60 0.63 -27.60
N LEU A 1215 -10.65 0.01 -26.89
CA LEU A 1215 -10.04 -1.27 -27.21
C LEU A 1215 -9.79 -2.00 -25.89
N THR A 1216 -9.88 -3.32 -25.88
CA THR A 1216 -9.34 -4.15 -24.81
C THR A 1216 -8.88 -5.49 -25.37
N VAL A 1217 -7.81 -6.05 -24.79
CA VAL A 1217 -7.27 -7.36 -25.13
C VAL A 1217 -7.72 -8.36 -24.06
N THR A 1218 -8.37 -9.45 -24.48
CA THR A 1218 -8.81 -10.48 -23.54
C THR A 1218 -7.63 -11.33 -23.05
N PRO A 1219 -7.75 -12.08 -21.93
CA PRO A 1219 -6.72 -13.04 -21.51
C PRO A 1219 -6.36 -14.07 -22.59
N GLU A 1220 -7.33 -14.41 -23.45
CA GLU A 1220 -7.19 -15.29 -24.64
C GLU A 1220 -6.56 -14.58 -25.86
N GLU A 1221 -5.95 -13.41 -25.66
CA GLU A 1221 -5.30 -12.55 -26.68
C GLU A 1221 -6.20 -12.23 -27.90
N CYS A 1222 -7.51 -12.07 -27.66
CA CYS A 1222 -8.50 -11.60 -28.65
C CYS A 1222 -8.80 -10.11 -28.44
N PHE A 1223 -9.25 -9.40 -29.48
CA PHE A 1223 -9.52 -7.95 -29.38
C PHE A 1223 -11.02 -7.64 -29.40
N LEU A 1224 -11.44 -6.80 -28.46
CA LEU A 1224 -12.75 -6.15 -28.47
C LEU A 1224 -12.53 -4.66 -28.73
N ALA A 1225 -13.08 -4.13 -29.83
CA ALA A 1225 -12.92 -2.73 -30.20
C ALA A 1225 -14.29 -2.03 -30.34
N GLY A 1226 -14.52 -0.99 -29.56
CA GLY A 1226 -15.70 -0.14 -29.62
C GLY A 1226 -15.49 1.01 -30.60
N THR A 1227 -16.43 1.22 -31.52
CA THR A 1227 -16.39 2.31 -32.51
C THR A 1227 -17.30 3.47 -32.13
N ARG A 1228 -16.97 4.67 -32.64
CA ARG A 1228 -17.66 5.94 -32.33
C ARG A 1228 -19.17 5.94 -32.63
N ASP A 1229 -19.66 5.05 -33.48
CA ASP A 1229 -21.07 4.88 -33.83
C ASP A 1229 -21.80 3.83 -32.95
N GLY A 1230 -21.16 3.30 -31.91
CA GLY A 1230 -21.74 2.33 -30.98
C GLY A 1230 -21.66 0.87 -31.44
N SER A 1231 -20.91 0.56 -32.50
CA SER A 1231 -20.66 -0.84 -32.88
C SER A 1231 -19.57 -1.46 -31.99
N LEU A 1232 -19.66 -2.77 -31.74
CA LEU A 1232 -18.59 -3.56 -31.12
C LEU A 1232 -18.03 -4.54 -32.15
N LEU A 1233 -16.72 -4.48 -32.37
CA LEU A 1233 -15.97 -5.37 -33.24
C LEU A 1233 -15.27 -6.45 -32.40
N VAL A 1234 -15.39 -7.72 -32.80
CA VAL A 1234 -14.71 -8.84 -32.14
C VAL A 1234 -13.72 -9.48 -33.10
N TYR A 1235 -12.45 -9.51 -32.70
CA TYR A 1235 -11.37 -10.16 -33.42
C TYR A 1235 -10.87 -11.37 -32.63
N SER A 1236 -10.98 -12.57 -33.21
CA SER A 1236 -10.61 -13.83 -32.56
C SER A 1236 -10.10 -14.86 -33.59
N ILE A 1237 -9.68 -16.04 -33.12
CA ILE A 1237 -9.22 -17.12 -34.00
C ILE A 1237 -10.44 -17.81 -34.64
N GLU A 1238 -10.44 -17.96 -35.97
CA GLU A 1238 -11.34 -18.92 -36.61
C GLU A 1238 -10.84 -20.35 -36.35
N ASN A 1239 -11.63 -21.15 -35.62
CA ASN A 1239 -11.27 -22.52 -35.28
C ASN A 1239 -11.99 -23.54 -36.20
N PRO A 1240 -11.34 -24.05 -37.28
CA PRO A 1240 -12.04 -24.73 -38.37
C PRO A 1240 -12.62 -26.11 -38.02
N GLN A 1241 -12.22 -26.71 -36.89
CA GLN A 1241 -12.66 -28.06 -36.51
C GLN A 1241 -14.13 -28.12 -36.05
N LEU A 1242 -14.73 -27.00 -35.61
CA LEU A 1242 -16.05 -26.99 -34.98
C LEU A 1242 -17.24 -26.90 -35.96
N ARG A 1243 -17.03 -26.60 -37.26
CA ARG A 1243 -18.11 -26.51 -38.26
C ARG A 1243 -18.68 -27.87 -38.74
N LYS A 1244 -18.40 -28.99 -38.06
CA LYS A 1244 -18.80 -30.36 -38.47
C LYS A 1244 -20.11 -30.89 -37.87
N THR A 1245 -20.88 -30.09 -37.14
CA THR A 1245 -22.12 -30.55 -36.44
C THR A 1245 -23.36 -29.68 -36.68
N SER A 1246 -23.59 -29.20 -37.90
CA SER A 1246 -24.89 -28.61 -38.30
C SER A 1246 -25.27 -28.92 -39.75
N VAL A 1247 -25.86 -30.09 -40.00
CA VAL A 1247 -26.47 -30.42 -41.31
C VAL A 1247 -27.77 -29.60 -41.47
N PRO A 1248 -27.90 -28.76 -42.52
CA PRO A 1248 -29.12 -27.97 -42.71
C PRO A 1248 -30.30 -28.88 -43.10
N ARG A 1249 -31.38 -28.85 -42.33
CA ARG A 1249 -32.65 -29.49 -42.73
C ARG A 1249 -33.30 -28.65 -43.84
N ASN A 1250 -33.47 -29.27 -45.02
CA ASN A 1250 -34.05 -28.65 -46.20
C ASN A 1250 -35.41 -27.96 -45.93
N LEU A 1251 -35.48 -26.67 -46.22
CA LEU A 1251 -36.73 -25.94 -46.44
C LEU A 1251 -36.92 -25.75 -47.94
N ARG A 1252 -37.98 -26.34 -48.51
CA ARG A 1252 -38.27 -26.31 -49.95
C ARG A 1252 -38.87 -24.96 -50.37
N SER A 1253 -38.11 -24.13 -51.06
CA SER A 1253 -38.67 -23.10 -51.96
C SER A 1253 -38.96 -23.71 -53.33
N LYS A 1254 -40.23 -23.71 -53.76
CA LYS A 1254 -40.56 -24.00 -55.17
C LYS A 1254 -40.09 -22.82 -56.04
N ALA A 1255 -39.35 -23.10 -57.10
CA ALA A 1255 -39.17 -22.17 -58.21
C ALA A 1255 -40.07 -22.59 -59.37
N SER A 1256 -40.73 -21.63 -60.01
CA SER A 1256 -41.36 -21.79 -61.32
C SER A 1256 -40.59 -20.99 -62.36
N ALA A 1257 -40.21 -21.69 -63.42
CA ALA A 1257 -39.51 -21.28 -64.64
C ALA A 1257 -40.06 -20.01 -65.36
N PRO A 1258 -39.42 -19.53 -66.45
CA PRO A 1258 -38.06 -19.81 -66.98
C PRO A 1258 -37.25 -18.52 -67.28
N GLY A 1259 -36.00 -18.68 -67.72
CA GLY A 1259 -35.12 -17.62 -68.24
C GLY A 1259 -33.69 -18.10 -68.38
#